data_AF-A0A662HWF7-F1
#
_entry.id   AF-A0A662HWF7-F1
#
_cell.length_a   1.000
_cell.length_b   1.000
_cell.length_c   1.000
_cell.angle_alpha   90.00
_cell.angle_beta   90.00
_cell.angle_gamma   90.00
#
_symmetry.space_group_name_H-M   'P 1'
#
loop_
_entity.id
_entity.type
_entity.pdbx_description
1 polymer ?
#
loop_
_entity_poly.entity_id
_entity_poly.type
_entity_poly.pdbx_seq_one_letter_code
_entity_poly.pdbx_strand_id
1 'polypeptide(L)'
;MSLKKAISKTAAIAIAVILIIVVVVALYYAITPVPTPSPSPTTPPVSPSPSPTPSPSPSPSPTPPPRVKTMHKRVIYIINNDETARIQLYRTGVADRAVVSPPRLKDVEGTTLDGYQIVVEKRPEFVQLLVYFAVLNTQRAPLNITLVRQALAWAVPYDTIFGTVYAGLLVPYYGVIPKGLLGYTEYNMIKYAFDMDKAKELIEKAGIDPSQYTLTIYYNIGNDPRAQTAALLANTWGELGFNIVIQPLSWPVVLHKTAHGDFDVWLVGWIPDYLDPDNYAGPMFYGGIKFSELNVFTVESSAEIGNYLKDAKVFDTEEAWVVVGEKGTGATIPELTGKKIIVVQYVPDWEHTFTIEEAMEEGWGFSYINPAFYRNVTTDALIIAARRIADISLRKPICEAIEIASNREMPLIWLGQYIFLRHYWNWVGGIYYHPTLANRYDLVWEWSDAPIADTGIKEYKNDPETYVIATIGWPDTFDPAKSYESFGWEIFHQIGSTLVTYWREETEEVSPNIAVAWAFDESRTEWYFVIRGGVVAYDPWNDKTYPIDATDVLFEIWRLARSQLDPTWMIGDFVDVNASKVLTEDEFNTLLAEKPLKAAWRGKTAEIHSLDELLSFFGYEGDTAGVVMLKLYHPYTPFLSILADPFTMVVPAEYMLGDKYEEAMEASDWGKNPSAWAAYVQPGEEDPIHKLMAEKPVSTGPYYVKEYVEDSYIVLELNPYYWNATLWEELYGYKP
;
A
#
# COMPACT_ATOMS: atom_id res chain seq x y z
N MET A 1 -14.29 -12.10 -22.35
CA MET A 1 -15.67 -11.52 -22.39
C MET A 1 -16.21 -11.15 -21.00
N SER A 2 -15.73 -11.78 -19.91
CA SER A 2 -16.08 -11.44 -18.50
C SER A 2 -15.49 -10.09 -18.00
N LEU A 3 -14.24 -9.78 -18.39
CA LEU A 3 -13.51 -8.57 -17.97
C LEU A 3 -14.18 -7.23 -18.34
N LYS A 4 -14.97 -7.21 -19.43
CA LYS A 4 -15.59 -5.99 -19.98
C LYS A 4 -16.73 -5.41 -19.13
N LYS A 5 -17.34 -6.19 -18.23
CA LYS A 5 -18.53 -5.79 -17.46
C LYS A 5 -18.23 -5.35 -16.01
N ALA A 6 -17.08 -5.69 -15.46
CA ALA A 6 -16.71 -5.40 -14.08
C ALA A 6 -16.18 -3.95 -13.92
N ILE A 7 -15.27 -3.53 -14.80
CA ILE A 7 -14.58 -2.22 -14.74
C ILE A 7 -15.56 -1.03 -14.83
N SER A 8 -16.65 -1.17 -15.61
CA SER A 8 -17.69 -0.15 -15.73
C SER A 8 -18.47 0.10 -14.44
N LYS A 9 -18.51 -0.87 -13.50
CA LYS A 9 -19.14 -0.69 -12.18
C LYS A 9 -18.19 -0.03 -11.18
N THR A 10 -16.91 -0.39 -11.21
CA THR A 10 -15.85 0.15 -10.33
C THR A 10 -15.70 1.67 -10.47
N ALA A 11 -15.70 2.18 -11.71
CA ALA A 11 -15.66 3.62 -11.96
C ALA A 11 -16.92 4.34 -11.43
N ALA A 12 -18.09 3.72 -11.55
CA ALA A 12 -19.37 4.32 -11.12
C ALA A 12 -19.53 4.37 -9.59
N ILE A 13 -18.94 3.44 -8.84
CA ILE A 13 -19.05 3.34 -7.38
C ILE A 13 -18.04 4.28 -6.68
N ALA A 14 -16.80 4.38 -7.17
CA ALA A 14 -15.83 5.37 -6.70
C ALA A 14 -16.33 6.81 -6.90
N ILE A 15 -17.13 7.05 -7.95
CA ILE A 15 -17.81 8.32 -8.21
C ILE A 15 -18.88 8.64 -7.13
N ALA A 16 -19.62 7.64 -6.64
CA ALA A 16 -20.72 7.85 -5.70
C ALA A 16 -20.26 8.22 -4.28
N VAL A 17 -19.18 7.59 -3.79
CA VAL A 17 -18.64 7.84 -2.43
C VAL A 17 -18.03 9.24 -2.34
N ILE A 18 -17.32 9.69 -3.38
CA ILE A 18 -16.69 11.02 -3.42
C ILE A 18 -17.73 12.15 -3.52
N LEU A 19 -18.86 11.91 -4.20
CA LEU A 19 -19.94 12.90 -4.33
C LEU A 19 -20.64 13.20 -3.00
N ILE A 20 -20.77 12.22 -2.10
CA ILE A 20 -21.43 12.40 -0.80
C ILE A 20 -20.57 13.27 0.13
N ILE A 21 -19.25 13.06 0.14
CA ILE A 21 -18.32 13.80 1.01
C ILE A 21 -18.23 15.28 0.59
N VAL A 22 -18.16 15.57 -0.71
CA VAL A 22 -18.00 16.95 -1.22
C VAL A 22 -19.25 17.82 -0.99
N VAL A 23 -20.45 17.24 -1.09
CA VAL A 23 -21.71 17.99 -0.92
C VAL A 23 -21.95 18.36 0.55
N VAL A 24 -21.57 17.50 1.49
CA VAL A 24 -21.73 17.76 2.93
C VAL A 24 -20.77 18.86 3.42
N VAL A 25 -19.53 18.87 2.92
CA VAL A 25 -18.53 19.88 3.29
C VAL A 25 -18.87 21.27 2.74
N ALA A 26 -19.38 21.36 1.50
CA ALA A 26 -19.73 22.64 0.89
C ALA A 26 -20.92 23.36 1.56
N LEU A 27 -21.90 22.60 2.08
CA LEU A 27 -23.06 23.16 2.79
C LEU A 27 -22.71 23.71 4.18
N TYR A 28 -21.67 23.17 4.84
CA TYR A 28 -21.26 23.58 6.17
C TYR A 28 -20.57 24.96 6.20
N TYR A 29 -19.77 25.30 5.18
CA TYR A 29 -19.05 26.58 5.11
C TYR A 29 -19.91 27.77 4.67
N ALA A 30 -21.14 27.55 4.20
CA ALA A 30 -22.02 28.62 3.73
C ALA A 30 -22.80 29.36 4.85
N ILE A 31 -22.76 28.88 6.11
CA ILE A 31 -23.72 29.27 7.15
C ILE A 31 -23.11 29.74 8.49
N THR A 32 -21.78 29.84 8.65
CA THR A 32 -21.17 30.22 9.94
C THR A 32 -20.59 31.65 9.96
N PRO A 33 -21.04 32.55 10.85
CA PRO A 33 -20.47 33.90 10.99
C PRO A 33 -19.26 33.96 11.95
N VAL A 34 -18.31 34.84 11.64
CA VAL A 34 -17.02 35.04 12.37
C VAL A 34 -17.18 35.96 13.59
N PRO A 35 -16.63 35.63 14.79
CA PRO A 35 -16.65 36.53 15.95
C PRO A 35 -15.37 37.42 16.07
N THR A 36 -15.56 38.63 16.61
CA THR A 36 -14.52 39.66 16.87
C THR A 36 -14.01 39.60 18.33
N PRO A 37 -12.76 39.99 18.64
CA PRO A 37 -12.16 39.78 19.97
C PRO A 37 -12.39 40.94 20.96
N SER A 38 -12.34 40.65 22.26
CA SER A 38 -12.34 41.63 23.38
C SER A 38 -11.18 41.37 24.36
N PRO A 39 -10.75 42.40 25.14
CA PRO A 39 -9.37 42.52 25.62
C PRO A 39 -9.12 42.02 27.06
N SER A 40 -7.84 41.75 27.34
CA SER A 40 -7.31 41.17 28.59
C SER A 40 -7.31 42.11 29.80
N PRO A 41 -7.44 41.60 31.05
CA PRO A 41 -7.31 42.41 32.26
C PRO A 41 -5.91 42.35 32.91
N THR A 42 -5.53 43.49 33.48
CA THR A 42 -4.30 43.81 34.25
C THR A 42 -4.32 43.32 35.71
N THR A 43 -3.16 42.93 36.22
CA THR A 43 -2.89 42.51 37.61
C THR A 43 -2.52 43.68 38.56
N PRO A 44 -2.87 43.63 39.87
CA PRO A 44 -2.39 44.57 40.90
C PRO A 44 -1.24 44.01 41.79
N PRO A 45 -0.57 44.87 42.60
CA PRO A 45 0.83 44.68 42.99
C PRO A 45 1.06 43.99 44.36
N VAL A 46 2.27 43.47 44.50
CA VAL A 46 2.84 42.69 45.63
C VAL A 46 3.31 43.60 46.78
N SER A 47 3.12 43.15 48.04
CA SER A 47 3.75 43.71 49.26
C SER A 47 4.91 42.83 49.77
N PRO A 48 5.91 43.40 50.49
CA PRO A 48 7.18 42.72 50.75
C PRO A 48 7.26 42.01 52.13
N SER A 49 7.79 40.79 52.09
CA SER A 49 8.72 40.07 53.01
C SER A 49 8.47 40.00 54.53
N PRO A 50 8.80 38.85 55.17
CA PRO A 50 10.13 38.75 55.77
C PRO A 50 10.88 37.44 55.52
N SER A 51 12.20 37.52 55.69
CA SER A 51 13.25 36.51 55.45
C SER A 51 13.17 35.26 56.35
N PRO A 52 13.84 34.16 55.94
CA PRO A 52 13.47 32.81 56.34
C PRO A 52 14.21 32.31 57.59
N THR A 53 13.54 31.43 58.33
CA THR A 53 14.15 30.51 59.29
C THR A 53 14.77 29.33 58.52
N PRO A 54 15.96 28.82 58.88
CA PRO A 54 16.59 27.73 58.13
C PRO A 54 15.79 26.43 58.28
N SER A 55 15.26 25.94 57.16
CA SER A 55 14.69 24.60 57.05
C SER A 55 15.79 23.53 57.15
N PRO A 56 15.51 22.37 57.74
CA PRO A 56 16.43 21.24 57.73
C PRO A 56 16.65 20.77 56.29
N SER A 57 17.88 20.31 56.01
CA SER A 57 18.27 19.74 54.70
C SER A 57 17.21 18.77 54.18
N PRO A 58 16.80 18.87 52.91
CA PRO A 58 15.88 17.90 52.33
C PRO A 58 16.54 16.53 52.37
N SER A 59 15.86 15.56 52.98
CA SER A 59 16.15 14.15 52.72
C SER A 59 16.19 13.94 51.20
N PRO A 60 17.13 13.13 50.67
CA PRO A 60 17.14 12.84 49.24
C PRO A 60 15.75 12.31 48.87
N SER A 61 15.09 12.99 47.93
CA SER A 61 13.86 12.47 47.33
C SER A 61 14.13 11.04 46.90
N PRO A 62 13.25 10.08 47.21
CA PRO A 62 13.42 8.72 46.72
C PRO A 62 13.61 8.79 45.21
N THR A 63 14.68 8.18 44.73
CA THR A 63 14.92 8.06 43.28
C THR A 63 13.63 7.54 42.66
N PRO A 64 13.06 8.23 41.65
CA PRO A 64 11.87 7.75 40.97
C PRO A 64 12.11 6.29 40.57
N PRO A 65 11.11 5.41 40.72
CA PRO A 65 11.25 4.05 40.22
C PRO A 65 11.72 4.09 38.76
N PRO A 66 12.60 3.17 38.33
CA PRO A 66 13.04 3.14 36.95
C PRO A 66 11.82 3.01 36.04
N ARG A 67 11.78 3.81 34.96
CA ARG A 67 10.74 3.68 33.94
C ARG A 67 10.84 2.30 33.30
N VAL A 68 9.71 1.63 33.15
CA VAL A 68 9.60 0.35 32.44
C VAL A 68 8.71 0.55 31.22
N LYS A 69 8.96 -0.21 30.16
CA LYS A 69 8.08 -0.24 28.98
C LYS A 69 6.82 -1.03 29.33
N THR A 70 5.67 -0.44 29.10
CA THR A 70 4.37 -1.05 29.36
C THR A 70 3.69 -1.39 28.04
N MET A 71 3.25 -2.63 27.92
CA MET A 71 2.48 -3.11 26.77
C MET A 71 1.02 -2.64 26.88
N HIS A 72 0.41 -2.27 25.76
CA HIS A 72 -1.01 -1.95 25.72
C HIS A 72 -1.86 -3.23 25.79
N LYS A 73 -2.59 -3.40 26.89
CA LYS A 73 -3.63 -4.44 27.02
C LYS A 73 -4.94 -4.01 26.39
N ARG A 74 -5.10 -2.71 26.15
CA ARG A 74 -6.29 -2.11 25.53
C ARG A 74 -5.90 -1.05 24.52
N VAL A 75 -6.70 -0.91 23.47
CA VAL A 75 -6.63 0.20 22.53
C VAL A 75 -8.03 0.82 22.42
N ILE A 76 -8.13 2.14 22.44
CA ILE A 76 -9.40 2.85 22.36
C ILE A 76 -9.34 3.85 21.21
N TYR A 77 -10.24 3.72 20.26
CA TYR A 77 -10.50 4.75 19.26
C TYR A 77 -11.61 5.66 19.77
N ILE A 78 -11.34 6.96 19.87
CA ILE A 78 -12.33 7.99 20.12
C ILE A 78 -12.65 8.66 18.79
N ILE A 79 -13.89 8.51 18.31
CA ILE A 79 -14.33 9.07 17.04
C ILE A 79 -14.86 10.49 17.27
N ASN A 80 -14.25 11.47 16.63
CA ASN A 80 -14.71 12.86 16.71
C ASN A 80 -14.39 13.64 15.44
N ASN A 81 -15.42 13.97 14.66
CA ASN A 81 -15.26 14.68 13.39
C ASN A 81 -14.79 16.14 13.55
N ASP A 82 -14.92 16.75 14.74
CA ASP A 82 -14.38 18.09 15.01
C ASP A 82 -12.88 18.03 15.34
N GLU A 83 -12.06 18.58 14.44
CA GLU A 83 -10.60 18.55 14.59
C GLU A 83 -10.10 19.33 15.79
N THR A 84 -10.78 20.41 16.17
CA THR A 84 -10.40 21.20 17.35
C THR A 84 -10.59 20.40 18.63
N ALA A 85 -11.68 19.65 18.73
CA ALA A 85 -11.92 18.73 19.83
C ALA A 85 -10.89 17.60 19.87
N ARG A 86 -10.53 16.99 18.73
CA ARG A 86 -9.44 15.98 18.68
C ARG A 86 -8.10 16.54 19.14
N ILE A 87 -7.74 17.74 18.68
CA ILE A 87 -6.53 18.44 19.12
C ILE A 87 -6.57 18.68 20.63
N GLN A 88 -7.73 19.05 21.18
CA GLN A 88 -7.85 19.24 22.62
C GLN A 88 -7.65 17.93 23.39
N LEU A 89 -8.30 16.84 22.97
CA LEU A 89 -8.11 15.50 23.58
C LEU A 89 -6.62 15.10 23.58
N TYR A 90 -5.94 15.35 22.47
CA TYR A 90 -4.51 15.06 22.33
C TYR A 90 -3.66 15.90 23.29
N ARG A 91 -3.86 17.22 23.31
CA ARG A 91 -3.07 18.17 24.12
C ARG A 91 -3.26 18.00 25.62
N THR A 92 -4.39 17.46 26.06
CA THR A 92 -4.67 17.18 27.47
C THR A 92 -4.25 15.78 27.91
N GLY A 93 -3.63 14.99 27.04
CA GLY A 93 -3.23 13.61 27.34
C GLY A 93 -4.41 12.63 27.46
N VAL A 94 -5.61 13.04 27.02
CA VAL A 94 -6.76 12.11 26.93
C VAL A 94 -6.55 11.11 25.80
N ALA A 95 -5.84 11.52 24.74
CA ALA A 95 -5.39 10.65 23.67
C ALA A 95 -3.87 10.70 23.53
N ASP A 96 -3.26 9.56 23.23
CA ASP A 96 -1.82 9.39 22.97
C ASP A 96 -1.45 9.75 21.52
N ARG A 97 -2.42 9.60 20.63
CA ARG A 97 -2.36 9.96 19.21
C ARG A 97 -3.67 10.61 18.79
N ALA A 98 -3.60 11.55 17.84
CA ALA A 98 -4.81 12.10 17.21
C ALA A 98 -4.62 12.37 15.72
N VAL A 99 -5.69 12.29 14.91
CA VAL A 99 -5.65 12.74 13.51
C VAL A 99 -5.64 14.28 13.47
N VAL A 100 -4.49 14.85 13.08
CA VAL A 100 -4.25 16.30 12.94
C VAL A 100 -3.87 16.63 11.50
N SER A 101 -4.57 17.59 10.88
CA SER A 101 -4.25 18.01 9.51
C SER A 101 -2.88 18.71 9.43
N PRO A 102 -2.15 18.55 8.31
CA PRO A 102 -0.84 19.16 8.16
C PRO A 102 -0.75 20.67 8.49
N PRO A 103 -1.73 21.53 8.11
CA PRO A 103 -1.71 22.96 8.46
C PRO A 103 -1.81 23.26 9.97
N ARG A 104 -2.29 22.31 10.77
CA ARG A 104 -2.56 22.44 12.21
C ARG A 104 -1.57 21.71 13.10
N LEU A 105 -0.53 21.07 12.55
CA LEU A 105 0.51 20.40 13.35
C LEU A 105 1.19 21.34 14.35
N LYS A 106 1.37 22.61 13.98
CA LYS A 106 1.87 23.67 14.86
C LYS A 106 0.99 23.93 16.10
N ASP A 107 -0.28 23.51 16.07
CA ASP A 107 -1.21 23.69 17.19
C ASP A 107 -0.96 22.67 18.31
N VAL A 108 -0.28 21.55 18.00
CA VAL A 108 0.02 20.47 18.94
C VAL A 108 1.51 20.35 19.27
N GLU A 109 2.40 20.71 18.33
CA GLU A 109 3.86 20.61 18.48
C GLU A 109 4.36 21.29 19.75
N GLY A 110 5.16 20.58 20.56
CA GLY A 110 5.74 21.10 21.79
C GLY A 110 4.75 21.29 22.94
N THR A 111 3.49 20.84 22.82
CA THR A 111 2.57 20.78 23.97
C THR A 111 3.16 19.86 25.03
N THR A 112 3.21 20.31 26.29
CA THR A 112 3.81 19.57 27.40
C THR A 112 2.77 19.09 28.42
N LEU A 113 2.96 17.90 28.98
CA LEU A 113 2.18 17.35 30.10
C LEU A 113 3.09 16.47 30.97
N ASP A 114 3.13 16.71 32.28
CA ASP A 114 3.88 15.93 33.29
C ASP A 114 5.32 15.52 32.89
N GLY A 115 6.05 16.46 32.28
CA GLY A 115 7.45 16.26 31.88
C GLY A 115 7.65 15.60 30.51
N TYR A 116 6.57 15.34 29.80
CA TYR A 116 6.54 14.86 28.42
C TYR A 116 6.07 15.96 27.46
N GLN A 117 6.22 15.71 26.16
CA GLN A 117 5.79 16.61 25.10
C GLN A 117 5.31 15.89 23.83
N ILE A 118 4.42 16.53 23.08
CA ILE A 118 4.09 16.13 21.71
C ILE A 118 5.25 16.53 20.79
N VAL A 119 5.83 15.53 20.13
CA VAL A 119 6.87 15.70 19.12
C VAL A 119 6.21 15.65 17.74
N VAL A 120 6.54 16.60 16.87
CA VAL A 120 6.24 16.51 15.43
C VAL A 120 7.55 16.25 14.70
N GLU A 121 7.62 15.14 13.98
CA GLU A 121 8.84 14.66 13.36
C GLU A 121 8.62 14.51 11.85
N LYS A 122 9.37 15.31 11.08
CA LYS A 122 9.44 15.20 9.62
C LYS A 122 10.67 14.37 9.26
N ARG A 123 10.47 13.23 8.60
CA ARG A 123 11.55 12.29 8.27
C ARG A 123 11.68 12.13 6.76
N PRO A 124 12.44 13.00 6.07
CA PRO A 124 12.58 12.93 4.61
C PRO A 124 13.25 11.64 4.11
N GLU A 125 13.91 10.89 5.00
CA GLU A 125 14.43 9.56 4.69
C GLU A 125 13.32 8.49 4.60
N PHE A 126 12.20 8.68 5.30
CA PHE A 126 11.02 7.81 5.27
C PHE A 126 9.93 8.46 4.45
N VAL A 127 9.50 7.82 3.38
CA VAL A 127 8.57 8.39 2.42
C VAL A 127 7.33 7.56 2.35
N GLN A 128 6.15 8.17 2.45
CA GLN A 128 4.91 7.49 2.13
C GLN A 128 4.94 7.06 0.67
N LEU A 129 4.20 6.01 0.35
CA LEU A 129 4.03 5.58 -1.04
C LEU A 129 2.99 6.43 -1.78
N LEU A 130 2.72 7.63 -1.29
CA LEU A 130 1.89 8.64 -1.93
C LEU A 130 2.76 9.48 -2.88
N VAL A 131 2.47 9.38 -4.18
CA VAL A 131 3.18 10.12 -5.24
C VAL A 131 2.27 11.09 -5.96
N TYR A 132 2.82 12.19 -6.48
CA TYR A 132 2.13 13.18 -7.31
C TYR A 132 2.83 13.34 -8.65
N PHE A 133 2.05 13.48 -9.72
CA PHE A 133 2.59 13.57 -11.08
C PHE A 133 1.63 14.28 -12.04
N ALA A 134 2.19 14.76 -13.15
CA ALA A 134 1.43 15.20 -14.32
C ALA A 134 1.47 14.10 -15.38
N VAL A 135 0.30 13.70 -15.88
CA VAL A 135 0.18 12.74 -16.98
C VAL A 135 0.18 13.48 -18.30
N LEU A 136 0.97 13.02 -19.27
CA LEU A 136 1.03 13.59 -20.60
C LEU A 136 0.41 12.61 -21.60
N ASN A 137 -0.58 13.04 -22.39
CA ASN A 137 -1.14 12.17 -23.42
C ASN A 137 -0.13 11.97 -24.57
N THR A 138 0.54 10.82 -24.61
CA THR A 138 1.62 10.58 -25.58
C THR A 138 1.12 10.30 -26.99
N GLN A 139 -0.20 10.29 -27.22
CA GLN A 139 -0.79 10.17 -28.55
C GLN A 139 -1.11 11.52 -29.20
N ARG A 140 -0.95 12.63 -28.47
CA ARG A 140 -1.23 13.98 -28.97
C ARG A 140 0.04 14.75 -29.22
N ALA A 141 0.14 15.40 -30.39
CA ALA A 141 1.24 16.33 -30.66
C ALA A 141 1.09 17.59 -29.79
N PRO A 142 2.18 18.12 -29.19
CA PRO A 142 3.58 17.69 -29.35
C PRO A 142 4.05 16.71 -28.25
N LEU A 143 3.15 16.26 -27.37
CA LEU A 143 3.45 15.36 -26.25
C LEU A 143 3.84 13.94 -26.68
N ASN A 144 3.60 13.55 -27.93
CA ASN A 144 4.12 12.34 -28.53
C ASN A 144 5.66 12.34 -28.72
N ILE A 145 6.32 13.52 -28.66
CA ILE A 145 7.77 13.66 -28.81
C ILE A 145 8.45 13.62 -27.43
N THR A 146 9.32 12.63 -27.21
CA THR A 146 10.04 12.46 -25.93
C THR A 146 10.85 13.70 -25.52
N LEU A 147 11.52 14.37 -26.46
CA LEU A 147 12.29 15.60 -26.18
C LEU A 147 11.40 16.73 -25.65
N VAL A 148 10.15 16.85 -26.12
CA VAL A 148 9.19 17.84 -25.63
C VAL A 148 8.79 17.50 -24.19
N ARG A 149 8.47 16.22 -23.90
CA ARG A 149 8.14 15.78 -22.53
C ARG A 149 9.30 16.05 -21.56
N GLN A 150 10.52 15.78 -21.97
CA GLN A 150 11.72 16.09 -21.19
C GLN A 150 11.90 17.60 -20.99
N ALA A 151 11.67 18.42 -22.02
CA ALA A 151 11.73 19.88 -21.91
C ALA A 151 10.71 20.41 -20.91
N LEU A 152 9.46 19.92 -20.96
CA LEU A 152 8.42 20.29 -20.00
C LEU A 152 8.79 19.91 -18.57
N ALA A 153 9.46 18.77 -18.36
CA ALA A 153 9.98 18.36 -17.05
C ALA A 153 11.09 19.29 -16.53
N TRP A 154 12.07 19.67 -17.37
CA TRP A 154 13.09 20.67 -17.00
C TRP A 154 12.50 22.05 -16.72
N ALA A 155 11.33 22.38 -17.26
CA ALA A 155 10.64 23.64 -16.98
C ALA A 155 9.72 23.59 -15.75
N VAL A 156 9.70 22.51 -14.97
CA VAL A 156 8.89 22.44 -13.74
C VAL A 156 9.60 23.16 -12.59
N PRO A 157 8.95 24.11 -11.90
CA PRO A 157 9.52 24.80 -10.75
C PRO A 157 9.42 23.95 -9.47
N TYR A 158 10.16 22.82 -9.43
CA TYR A 158 10.10 21.81 -8.37
C TYR A 158 10.24 22.38 -6.95
N ASP A 159 11.23 23.24 -6.70
CA ASP A 159 11.47 23.81 -5.37
C ASP A 159 10.28 24.63 -4.85
N THR A 160 9.57 25.32 -5.75
CA THR A 160 8.37 26.09 -5.39
C THR A 160 7.21 25.15 -5.06
N ILE A 161 7.05 24.07 -5.84
CA ILE A 161 6.04 23.04 -5.56
C ILE A 161 6.31 22.38 -4.20
N PHE A 162 7.55 21.96 -3.94
CA PHE A 162 7.93 21.32 -2.67
C PHE A 162 7.75 22.26 -1.48
N GLY A 163 8.36 23.45 -1.53
CA GLY A 163 8.43 24.35 -0.37
C GLY A 163 7.15 25.14 -0.11
N THR A 164 6.46 25.57 -1.18
CA THR A 164 5.29 26.47 -1.05
C THR A 164 3.98 25.70 -1.17
N VAL A 165 3.79 24.95 -2.26
CA VAL A 165 2.51 24.27 -2.53
C VAL A 165 2.25 23.14 -1.53
N TYR A 166 3.29 22.38 -1.20
CA TYR A 166 3.21 21.22 -0.29
C TYR A 166 3.90 21.44 1.07
N ALA A 167 4.27 22.69 1.41
CA ALA A 167 4.82 23.05 2.73
C ALA A 167 6.00 22.18 3.23
N GLY A 168 6.86 21.76 2.29
CA GLY A 168 8.04 20.92 2.56
C GLY A 168 7.70 19.45 2.85
N LEU A 169 6.53 18.97 2.43
CA LEU A 169 6.08 17.58 2.64
C LEU A 169 6.30 16.68 1.41
N LEU A 170 6.85 17.22 0.31
CA LEU A 170 7.30 16.43 -0.82
C LEU A 170 8.82 16.40 -0.89
N VAL A 171 9.34 15.25 -1.31
CA VAL A 171 10.74 15.06 -1.71
C VAL A 171 10.83 14.73 -3.20
N PRO A 172 12.01 14.94 -3.82
CA PRO A 172 12.23 14.58 -5.21
C PRO A 172 11.88 13.11 -5.50
N TYR A 173 11.29 12.90 -6.68
CA TYR A 173 10.86 11.60 -7.17
C TYR A 173 11.15 11.54 -8.66
N TYR A 174 11.82 10.49 -9.14
CA TYR A 174 12.50 10.51 -10.44
C TYR A 174 11.98 9.50 -11.47
N GLY A 175 11.24 8.47 -11.06
CA GLY A 175 10.68 7.46 -11.96
C GLY A 175 9.36 6.91 -11.42
N VAL A 176 8.98 5.73 -11.90
CA VAL A 176 7.67 5.10 -11.65
C VAL A 176 7.59 4.33 -10.34
N ILE A 177 8.70 3.84 -9.78
CA ILE A 177 8.74 3.07 -8.54
C ILE A 177 9.07 4.00 -7.37
N PRO A 178 8.18 4.19 -6.39
CA PRO A 178 8.44 5.02 -5.21
C PRO A 178 9.64 4.55 -4.40
N LYS A 179 10.32 5.51 -3.77
CA LYS A 179 11.32 5.20 -2.76
C LYS A 179 10.68 4.39 -1.63
N GLY A 180 11.39 3.37 -1.17
CA GLY A 180 10.87 2.41 -0.19
C GLY A 180 10.14 1.22 -0.80
N LEU A 181 10.30 0.93 -2.09
CA LEU A 181 9.87 -0.31 -2.73
C LEU A 181 11.01 -0.98 -3.48
N LEU A 182 10.84 -2.28 -3.72
CA LEU A 182 11.78 -3.10 -4.47
C LEU A 182 12.13 -2.48 -5.83
N GLY A 183 13.42 -2.26 -6.07
CA GLY A 183 13.93 -1.77 -7.36
C GLY A 183 13.77 -0.26 -7.57
N TYR A 184 13.38 0.51 -6.56
CA TYR A 184 13.66 1.94 -6.56
C TYR A 184 15.17 2.17 -6.63
N THR A 185 15.60 3.07 -7.50
CA THR A 185 17.01 3.47 -7.62
C THR A 185 17.14 4.90 -8.10
N GLU A 186 18.19 5.59 -7.65
CA GLU A 186 18.65 6.84 -8.25
C GLU A 186 19.86 6.63 -9.21
N TYR A 187 20.35 5.40 -9.32
CA TYR A 187 21.48 5.04 -10.18
C TYR A 187 21.11 5.20 -11.65
N ASN A 188 21.96 5.89 -12.41
CA ASN A 188 21.76 6.15 -13.85
C ASN A 188 20.44 6.85 -14.23
N MET A 189 19.87 7.60 -13.27
CA MET A 189 18.68 8.42 -13.44
C MET A 189 19.04 9.86 -13.81
N ILE A 190 18.22 10.48 -14.65
CA ILE A 190 18.24 11.91 -14.90
C ILE A 190 17.52 12.59 -13.73
N LYS A 191 18.26 13.41 -12.98
CA LYS A 191 17.70 14.23 -11.89
C LYS A 191 17.15 15.53 -12.47
N TYR A 192 15.90 15.52 -12.92
CA TYR A 192 15.23 16.71 -13.43
C TYR A 192 15.14 17.77 -12.33
N ALA A 193 15.51 18.98 -12.67
CA ALA A 193 15.42 20.18 -11.84
C ALA A 193 14.93 21.33 -12.71
N PHE A 194 14.61 22.48 -12.11
CA PHE A 194 14.22 23.64 -12.90
C PHE A 194 15.43 24.20 -13.67
N ASP A 195 15.41 24.06 -15.00
CA ASP A 195 16.42 24.59 -15.93
C ASP A 195 15.74 25.00 -17.25
N MET A 196 15.39 26.29 -17.34
CA MET A 196 14.69 26.84 -18.51
C MET A 196 15.55 26.87 -19.78
N ASP A 197 16.88 26.99 -19.65
CA ASP A 197 17.78 27.02 -20.80
C ASP A 197 17.88 25.63 -21.44
N LYS A 198 18.03 24.60 -20.61
CA LYS A 198 17.99 23.21 -21.08
C LYS A 198 16.64 22.83 -21.67
N ALA A 199 15.53 23.31 -21.07
CA ALA A 199 14.21 23.11 -21.62
C ALA A 199 14.09 23.72 -23.04
N LYS A 200 14.55 24.95 -23.25
CA LYS A 200 14.58 25.60 -24.58
C LYS A 200 15.46 24.85 -25.58
N GLU A 201 16.64 24.39 -25.17
CA GLU A 201 17.54 23.58 -26.00
C GLU A 201 16.84 22.29 -26.49
N LEU A 202 16.11 21.62 -25.61
CA LEU A 202 15.38 20.39 -25.96
C LEU A 202 14.21 20.66 -26.90
N ILE A 203 13.50 21.78 -26.74
CA ILE A 203 12.46 22.22 -27.69
C ILE A 203 13.06 22.53 -29.07
N GLU A 204 14.20 23.21 -29.14
CA GLU A 204 14.91 23.46 -30.40
C GLU A 204 15.32 22.15 -31.08
N LYS A 205 15.89 21.21 -30.32
CA LYS A 205 16.25 19.87 -30.84
C LYS A 205 15.03 19.05 -31.27
N ALA A 206 13.88 19.24 -30.62
CA ALA A 206 12.63 18.63 -31.04
C ALA A 206 12.14 19.17 -32.40
N GLY A 207 12.64 20.33 -32.85
CA GLY A 207 12.35 20.90 -34.16
C GLY A 207 10.90 21.38 -34.30
N ILE A 208 10.27 21.80 -33.19
CA ILE A 208 8.88 22.29 -33.18
C ILE A 208 8.83 23.81 -32.95
N ASP A 209 7.73 24.44 -33.38
CA ASP A 209 7.34 25.79 -32.96
C ASP A 209 6.28 25.68 -31.84
N PRO A 210 6.62 25.92 -30.56
CA PRO A 210 5.70 25.81 -29.44
C PRO A 210 4.43 26.66 -29.57
N SER A 211 4.52 27.79 -30.27
CA SER A 211 3.39 28.73 -30.41
C SER A 211 2.22 28.18 -31.22
N GLN A 212 2.44 27.09 -31.96
CA GLN A 212 1.40 26.38 -32.71
C GLN A 212 0.54 25.46 -31.83
N TYR A 213 0.96 25.22 -30.58
CA TYR A 213 0.33 24.23 -29.71
C TYR A 213 -0.37 24.89 -28.52
N THR A 214 -1.59 24.44 -28.26
CA THR A 214 -2.31 24.72 -27.03
C THR A 214 -2.35 23.46 -26.17
N LEU A 215 -1.91 23.54 -24.92
CA LEU A 215 -1.97 22.44 -23.97
C LEU A 215 -2.98 22.78 -22.86
N THR A 216 -3.95 21.90 -22.66
CA THR A 216 -4.92 22.03 -21.57
C THR A 216 -4.48 21.18 -20.37
N ILE A 217 -4.34 21.82 -19.20
CA ILE A 217 -4.06 21.16 -17.93
C ILE A 217 -5.37 20.97 -17.16
N TYR A 218 -5.77 19.73 -16.96
CA TYR A 218 -6.88 19.37 -16.08
C TYR A 218 -6.44 19.12 -14.64
N TYR A 219 -7.32 19.47 -13.72
CA TYR A 219 -7.26 19.02 -12.33
C TYR A 219 -8.68 18.94 -11.75
N ASN A 220 -8.81 18.22 -10.64
CA ASN A 220 -10.10 18.11 -9.97
C ASN A 220 -10.38 19.31 -9.05
N ILE A 221 -11.60 19.86 -9.15
CA ILE A 221 -12.08 20.94 -8.28
C ILE A 221 -11.97 20.54 -6.81
N GLY A 222 -11.62 21.51 -5.96
CA GLY A 222 -11.44 21.31 -4.52
C GLY A 222 -10.04 20.83 -4.13
N ASN A 223 -9.10 20.73 -5.07
CA ASN A 223 -7.71 20.42 -4.79
C ASN A 223 -6.79 21.64 -5.04
N ASP A 224 -6.59 22.44 -3.99
CA ASP A 224 -5.77 23.65 -4.04
C ASP A 224 -4.31 23.38 -4.43
N PRO A 225 -3.63 22.33 -3.92
CA PRO A 225 -2.28 22.01 -4.36
C PRO A 225 -2.16 21.78 -5.88
N ARG A 226 -3.11 21.04 -6.48
CA ARG A 226 -3.14 20.82 -7.93
C ARG A 226 -3.44 22.10 -8.69
N ALA A 227 -4.34 22.96 -8.18
CA ALA A 227 -4.63 24.26 -8.81
C ALA A 227 -3.39 25.18 -8.85
N GLN A 228 -2.69 25.30 -7.72
CA GLN A 228 -1.46 26.10 -7.62
C GLN A 228 -0.35 25.53 -8.51
N THR A 229 -0.20 24.20 -8.52
CA THR A 229 0.76 23.52 -9.41
C THR A 229 0.44 23.79 -10.88
N ALA A 230 -0.83 23.69 -11.30
CA ALA A 230 -1.24 23.98 -12.68
C ALA A 230 -0.92 25.43 -13.08
N ALA A 231 -1.10 26.40 -12.17
CA ALA A 231 -0.76 27.81 -12.42
C ALA A 231 0.74 28.01 -12.61
N LEU A 232 1.57 27.35 -11.80
CA LEU A 232 3.02 27.38 -11.94
C LEU A 232 3.48 26.79 -13.28
N LEU A 233 2.95 25.62 -13.64
CA LEU A 233 3.25 24.98 -14.92
C LEU A 233 2.79 25.83 -16.11
N ALA A 234 1.61 26.46 -16.02
CA ALA A 234 1.14 27.35 -17.08
C ALA A 234 2.05 28.55 -17.30
N ASN A 235 2.62 29.12 -16.22
CA ASN A 235 3.61 30.18 -16.34
C ASN A 235 4.89 29.67 -17.01
N THR A 236 5.51 28.62 -16.48
CA THR A 236 6.84 28.19 -16.96
C THR A 236 6.79 27.54 -18.34
N TRP A 237 5.75 26.76 -18.66
CA TRP A 237 5.57 26.23 -20.02
C TRP A 237 5.15 27.33 -21.01
N GLY A 238 4.47 28.38 -20.55
CA GLY A 238 4.22 29.58 -21.34
C GLY A 238 5.52 30.31 -21.75
N GLU A 239 6.54 30.34 -20.88
CA GLU A 239 7.86 30.89 -21.18
C GLU A 239 8.64 30.09 -22.24
N LEU A 240 8.29 28.81 -22.46
CA LEU A 240 8.77 28.02 -23.60
C LEU A 240 8.04 28.34 -24.91
N GLY A 241 6.96 29.13 -24.86
CA GLY A 241 6.18 29.56 -26.02
C GLY A 241 4.90 28.78 -26.27
N PHE A 242 4.54 27.82 -25.40
CA PHE A 242 3.26 27.10 -25.50
C PHE A 242 2.09 27.99 -25.05
N ASN A 243 0.92 27.82 -25.67
CA ASN A 243 -0.32 28.37 -25.13
C ASN A 243 -0.90 27.42 -24.08
N ILE A 244 -0.99 27.82 -22.82
CA ILE A 244 -1.48 26.94 -21.74
C ILE A 244 -2.86 27.37 -21.27
N VAL A 245 -3.79 26.41 -21.21
CA VAL A 245 -5.14 26.58 -20.65
C VAL A 245 -5.26 25.72 -19.40
N ILE A 246 -5.73 26.29 -18.30
CA ILE A 246 -6.03 25.52 -17.08
C ILE A 246 -7.55 25.32 -17.03
N GLN A 247 -7.98 24.09 -16.82
CA GLN A 247 -9.41 23.76 -16.72
C GLN A 247 -9.71 22.89 -15.50
N PRO A 248 -10.36 23.45 -14.46
CA PRO A 248 -10.87 22.66 -13.34
C PRO A 248 -12.09 21.82 -13.77
N LEU A 249 -12.14 20.58 -13.33
CA LEU A 249 -13.23 19.63 -13.63
C LEU A 249 -13.68 18.90 -12.37
N SER A 250 -14.91 18.37 -12.34
CA SER A 250 -15.30 17.45 -11.28
C SER A 250 -14.57 16.12 -11.43
N TRP A 251 -14.32 15.41 -10.33
CA TRP A 251 -13.59 14.13 -10.36
C TRP A 251 -14.15 13.10 -11.35
N PRO A 252 -15.48 12.86 -11.41
CA PRO A 252 -16.05 11.92 -12.39
C PRO A 252 -15.75 12.32 -13.85
N VAL A 253 -15.75 13.62 -14.13
CA VAL A 253 -15.51 14.14 -15.49
C VAL A 253 -14.04 14.03 -15.87
N VAL A 254 -13.12 14.32 -14.95
CA VAL A 254 -11.67 14.08 -15.17
C VAL A 254 -11.45 12.61 -15.49
N LEU A 255 -11.90 11.70 -14.62
CA LEU A 255 -11.71 10.26 -14.80
C LEU A 255 -12.25 9.77 -16.14
N HIS A 256 -13.47 10.17 -16.51
CA HIS A 256 -14.05 9.80 -17.80
C HIS A 256 -13.18 10.29 -18.96
N LYS A 257 -12.79 11.57 -18.97
CA LYS A 257 -11.97 12.14 -20.05
C LYS A 257 -10.60 11.46 -20.15
N THR A 258 -9.94 11.25 -19.02
CA THR A 258 -8.59 10.67 -18.97
C THR A 258 -8.60 9.20 -19.35
N ALA A 259 -9.62 8.45 -18.95
CA ALA A 259 -9.82 7.06 -19.33
C ALA A 259 -9.97 6.87 -20.86
N HIS A 260 -10.49 7.89 -21.57
CA HIS A 260 -10.73 7.86 -23.02
C HIS A 260 -9.71 8.69 -23.83
N GLY A 261 -8.60 9.14 -23.24
CA GLY A 261 -7.59 9.92 -23.95
C GLY A 261 -8.01 11.35 -24.34
N ASP A 262 -9.14 11.87 -23.84
CA ASP A 262 -9.64 13.21 -24.13
C ASP A 262 -9.03 14.27 -23.20
N PHE A 263 -7.69 14.38 -23.24
CA PHE A 263 -6.91 15.34 -22.47
C PHE A 263 -5.54 15.59 -23.12
N ASP A 264 -4.89 16.71 -22.80
CA ASP A 264 -3.48 16.92 -23.09
C ASP A 264 -2.63 16.60 -21.85
N VAL A 265 -2.91 17.27 -20.73
CA VAL A 265 -2.24 17.09 -19.45
C VAL A 265 -3.25 17.03 -18.31
N TRP A 266 -3.01 16.19 -17.30
CA TRP A 266 -3.76 16.28 -16.05
C TRP A 266 -2.89 15.99 -14.82
N LEU A 267 -3.26 16.59 -13.69
CA LEU A 267 -2.55 16.45 -12.42
C LEU A 267 -3.26 15.49 -11.49
N VAL A 268 -2.51 14.51 -10.95
CA VAL A 268 -3.06 13.48 -10.07
C VAL A 268 -2.00 12.98 -9.08
N GLY A 269 -2.42 12.15 -8.14
CA GLY A 269 -1.53 11.38 -7.28
C GLY A 269 -2.06 9.97 -7.06
N TRP A 270 -1.23 9.11 -6.48
CA TRP A 270 -1.50 7.68 -6.31
C TRP A 270 -1.01 7.19 -4.95
N ILE A 271 -1.74 6.25 -4.36
CA ILE A 271 -1.39 5.46 -3.17
C ILE A 271 -1.58 4.01 -3.58
N PRO A 272 -0.73 3.07 -3.14
CA PRO A 272 -0.81 1.73 -3.69
C PRO A 272 -1.95 0.93 -3.10
N ASP A 273 -2.51 0.03 -3.89
CA ASP A 273 -3.50 -0.96 -3.44
C ASP A 273 -2.84 -2.11 -2.68
N TYR A 274 -1.67 -2.54 -3.13
CA TYR A 274 -0.82 -3.56 -2.51
C TYR A 274 0.66 -3.19 -2.64
N LEU A 275 1.49 -3.69 -1.71
CA LEU A 275 2.88 -3.26 -1.54
C LEU A 275 3.85 -3.91 -2.54
N ASP A 276 3.70 -3.62 -3.83
CA ASP A 276 4.59 -4.14 -4.88
C ASP A 276 4.87 -3.08 -5.97
N PRO A 277 6.08 -3.05 -6.57
CA PRO A 277 6.39 -2.16 -7.70
C PRO A 277 5.42 -2.28 -8.87
N ASP A 278 4.78 -3.44 -9.06
CA ASP A 278 3.77 -3.63 -10.10
C ASP A 278 2.55 -2.72 -9.90
N ASN A 279 2.16 -2.39 -8.66
CA ASN A 279 1.07 -1.46 -8.39
C ASN A 279 1.42 0.00 -8.76
N TYR A 280 2.63 0.24 -9.26
CA TYR A 280 3.03 1.48 -9.91
C TYR A 280 3.34 1.28 -11.38
N ALA A 281 4.30 0.42 -11.70
CA ALA A 281 4.75 0.20 -13.07
C ALA A 281 3.61 -0.30 -13.97
N GLY A 282 2.71 -1.13 -13.45
CA GLY A 282 1.47 -1.54 -14.10
C GLY A 282 0.57 -0.36 -14.47
N PRO A 283 -0.09 0.29 -13.50
CA PRO A 283 -1.05 1.35 -13.79
C PRO A 283 -0.43 2.64 -14.36
N MET A 284 0.89 2.86 -14.25
CA MET A 284 1.53 4.11 -14.67
C MET A 284 2.45 4.00 -15.88
N PHE A 285 2.88 2.79 -16.27
CA PHE A 285 3.84 2.65 -17.38
C PHE A 285 3.59 1.50 -18.35
N TYR A 286 2.77 0.50 -17.98
CA TYR A 286 2.44 -0.61 -18.86
C TYR A 286 1.53 -0.20 -20.03
N GLY A 287 1.93 -0.52 -21.26
CA GLY A 287 1.25 -0.16 -22.51
C GLY A 287 0.32 -1.24 -23.09
N GLY A 288 0.25 -2.42 -22.46
CA GLY A 288 -0.71 -3.47 -22.82
C GLY A 288 -0.24 -4.53 -23.79
N ILE A 289 1.03 -4.56 -24.21
CA ILE A 289 1.54 -5.53 -25.19
C ILE A 289 1.46 -6.95 -24.64
N LYS A 290 0.94 -7.87 -25.46
CA LYS A 290 0.92 -9.31 -25.20
C LYS A 290 2.17 -9.97 -25.74
N PHE A 291 2.59 -11.05 -25.10
CA PHE A 291 3.78 -11.81 -25.47
C PHE A 291 3.43 -13.30 -25.52
N SER A 292 3.72 -13.95 -26.65
CA SER A 292 3.55 -15.39 -26.82
C SER A 292 4.67 -16.17 -26.13
N GLU A 293 5.86 -15.58 -26.05
CA GLU A 293 6.99 -16.06 -25.25
C GLU A 293 7.62 -14.91 -24.47
N LEU A 294 7.99 -15.15 -23.21
CA LEU A 294 8.81 -14.24 -22.42
C LEU A 294 9.63 -15.03 -21.42
N ASN A 295 10.95 -14.96 -21.55
CA ASN A 295 11.92 -15.73 -20.77
C ASN A 295 12.91 -14.80 -20.08
N VAL A 296 13.26 -15.12 -18.84
CA VAL A 296 14.32 -14.45 -18.10
C VAL A 296 15.37 -15.46 -17.67
N PHE A 297 16.63 -15.17 -18.01
CA PHE A 297 17.78 -16.02 -17.70
C PHE A 297 19.04 -15.17 -17.59
N THR A 298 20.12 -15.77 -17.08
CA THR A 298 21.43 -15.13 -16.98
C THR A 298 22.40 -15.68 -18.02
N VAL A 299 23.38 -14.88 -18.43
CA VAL A 299 24.51 -15.31 -19.26
C VAL A 299 25.84 -14.90 -18.62
N GLU A 300 26.90 -15.61 -18.95
CA GLU A 300 28.24 -15.36 -18.37
C GLU A 300 28.98 -14.24 -19.10
N SER A 301 28.66 -14.02 -20.39
CA SER A 301 29.32 -13.00 -21.22
C SER A 301 28.36 -12.28 -22.16
N SER A 302 28.63 -10.99 -22.40
CA SER A 302 27.93 -10.19 -23.43
C SER A 302 28.08 -10.75 -24.83
N ALA A 303 29.11 -11.57 -25.09
CA ALA A 303 29.30 -12.27 -26.37
C ALA A 303 28.19 -13.29 -26.67
N GLU A 304 27.49 -13.80 -25.64
CA GLU A 304 26.42 -14.78 -25.79
C GLU A 304 25.09 -14.14 -26.22
N ILE A 305 24.91 -12.84 -26.01
CA ILE A 305 23.64 -12.13 -26.28
C ILE A 305 23.20 -12.26 -27.74
N GLY A 306 24.15 -12.19 -28.68
CA GLY A 306 23.89 -12.35 -30.11
C GLY A 306 23.36 -13.74 -30.50
N ASN A 307 23.45 -14.74 -29.60
CA ASN A 307 22.86 -16.08 -29.81
C ASN A 307 21.37 -16.13 -29.45
N TYR A 308 20.86 -15.15 -28.70
CA TYR A 308 19.52 -15.19 -28.13
C TYR A 308 18.61 -14.06 -28.62
N LEU A 309 19.18 -12.91 -28.98
CA LEU A 309 18.39 -11.73 -29.34
C LEU A 309 18.66 -11.25 -30.76
N LYS A 310 17.61 -10.77 -31.44
CA LYS A 310 17.73 -10.06 -32.73
C LYS A 310 18.19 -8.62 -32.55
N ASP A 311 17.73 -7.99 -31.47
CA ASP A 311 17.96 -6.61 -31.05
C ASP A 311 18.12 -6.58 -29.53
N ALA A 312 18.73 -5.52 -29.00
CA ALA A 312 18.98 -5.44 -27.56
C ALA A 312 18.99 -3.99 -27.09
N LYS A 313 18.24 -3.72 -26.01
CA LYS A 313 18.38 -2.51 -25.18
C LYS A 313 19.05 -2.91 -23.87
N VAL A 314 20.11 -2.19 -23.51
CA VAL A 314 20.90 -2.47 -22.31
C VAL A 314 20.59 -1.42 -21.24
N PHE A 315 20.30 -1.89 -20.03
CA PHE A 315 20.13 -1.08 -18.84
C PHE A 315 21.25 -1.42 -17.85
N ASP A 316 21.97 -0.39 -17.44
CA ASP A 316 22.96 -0.48 -16.37
C ASP A 316 22.26 -0.19 -15.04
N THR A 317 22.03 -1.25 -14.27
CA THR A 317 21.34 -1.23 -12.97
C THR A 317 22.39 -1.38 -11.86
N GLU A 318 22.04 -1.21 -10.59
CA GLU A 318 23.05 -1.19 -9.52
C GLU A 318 23.84 -2.49 -9.45
N GLU A 319 23.13 -3.63 -9.53
CA GLU A 319 23.69 -4.96 -9.31
C GLU A 319 23.81 -5.81 -10.59
N ALA A 320 23.21 -5.38 -11.71
CA ALA A 320 23.21 -6.15 -12.96
C ALA A 320 23.26 -5.30 -14.23
N TRP A 321 23.62 -5.94 -15.32
CA TRP A 321 23.23 -5.50 -16.65
C TRP A 321 21.92 -6.18 -17.02
N VAL A 322 20.87 -5.41 -17.32
CA VAL A 322 19.61 -5.96 -17.83
C VAL A 322 19.54 -5.72 -19.33
N VAL A 323 19.51 -6.80 -20.10
CA VAL A 323 19.50 -6.78 -21.57
C VAL A 323 18.16 -7.30 -22.06
N VAL A 324 17.43 -6.47 -22.79
CA VAL A 324 16.05 -6.76 -23.21
C VAL A 324 15.95 -6.73 -24.72
N GLY A 325 15.33 -7.74 -25.32
CA GLY A 325 15.20 -7.81 -26.78
C GLY A 325 14.29 -8.93 -27.27
N GLU A 326 13.95 -8.87 -28.55
CA GLU A 326 13.16 -9.94 -29.16
C GLU A 326 14.04 -11.15 -29.43
N LYS A 327 13.46 -12.34 -29.22
CA LYS A 327 14.06 -13.63 -29.53
C LYS A 327 14.54 -13.67 -30.98
N GLY A 328 15.80 -14.03 -31.17
CA GLY A 328 16.43 -14.13 -32.48
C GLY A 328 17.93 -14.29 -32.36
N THR A 329 18.68 -13.86 -33.38
CA THR A 329 20.15 -13.86 -33.35
C THR A 329 20.70 -12.60 -34.02
N GLY A 330 21.93 -12.25 -33.69
CA GLY A 330 22.68 -11.16 -34.33
C GLY A 330 22.65 -9.81 -33.60
N ALA A 331 22.01 -9.71 -32.42
CA ALA A 331 22.12 -8.52 -31.60
C ALA A 331 23.59 -8.19 -31.28
N THR A 332 23.96 -6.93 -31.47
CA THR A 332 25.29 -6.41 -31.15
C THR A 332 25.18 -5.41 -30.00
N ILE A 333 25.93 -5.64 -28.93
CA ILE A 333 26.00 -4.76 -27.77
C ILE A 333 27.46 -4.48 -27.39
N PRO A 334 27.74 -3.40 -26.64
CA PRO A 334 29.05 -3.18 -26.03
C PRO A 334 29.44 -4.34 -25.10
N GLU A 335 30.74 -4.49 -24.86
CA GLU A 335 31.23 -5.42 -23.84
C GLU A 335 30.73 -5.00 -22.45
N LEU A 336 30.10 -5.94 -21.73
CA LEU A 336 29.55 -5.72 -20.40
C LEU A 336 30.42 -6.46 -19.39
N THR A 337 30.93 -5.74 -18.38
CA THR A 337 31.84 -6.29 -17.37
C THR A 337 31.41 -5.91 -15.95
N GLY A 338 31.90 -6.66 -14.96
CA GLY A 338 31.79 -6.30 -13.54
C GLY A 338 30.44 -6.53 -12.86
N LYS A 339 29.38 -6.92 -13.60
CA LYS A 339 28.06 -7.25 -13.06
C LYS A 339 27.48 -8.47 -13.78
N LYS A 340 26.57 -9.20 -13.11
CA LYS A 340 25.79 -10.27 -13.74
C LYS A 340 24.98 -9.73 -14.92
N ILE A 341 24.77 -10.55 -15.95
CA ILE A 341 23.98 -10.17 -17.11
C ILE A 341 22.65 -10.92 -17.06
N ILE A 342 21.56 -10.19 -16.92
CA ILE A 342 20.19 -10.70 -16.93
C ILE A 342 19.60 -10.40 -18.30
N VAL A 343 19.09 -11.42 -18.97
CA VAL A 343 18.46 -11.32 -20.29
C VAL A 343 16.96 -11.46 -20.15
N VAL A 344 16.21 -10.48 -20.67
CA VAL A 344 14.76 -10.55 -20.84
C VAL A 344 14.48 -10.70 -22.33
N GLN A 345 14.22 -11.93 -22.75
CA GLN A 345 13.91 -12.29 -24.12
C GLN A 345 12.40 -12.37 -24.31
N TYR A 346 11.86 -11.82 -25.40
CA TYR A 346 10.42 -11.88 -25.68
C TYR A 346 10.10 -12.21 -27.14
N VAL A 347 8.87 -12.63 -27.39
CA VAL A 347 8.22 -12.66 -28.72
C VAL A 347 6.90 -11.92 -28.60
N PRO A 348 6.72 -10.76 -29.26
CA PRO A 348 5.49 -10.00 -29.15
C PRO A 348 4.35 -10.72 -29.88
N ASP A 349 3.17 -10.71 -29.27
CA ASP A 349 1.95 -11.24 -29.84
C ASP A 349 1.07 -10.08 -30.31
N TRP A 350 1.39 -9.55 -31.50
CA TRP A 350 0.67 -8.42 -32.09
C TRP A 350 -0.76 -8.77 -32.50
N GLU A 351 -1.05 -10.05 -32.75
CA GLU A 351 -2.39 -10.51 -33.11
C GLU A 351 -3.38 -10.34 -31.94
N HIS A 352 -2.93 -10.63 -30.71
CA HIS A 352 -3.73 -10.50 -29.50
C HIS A 352 -3.47 -9.18 -28.73
N THR A 353 -2.59 -8.31 -29.24
CA THR A 353 -2.35 -6.98 -28.68
C THR A 353 -3.35 -5.98 -29.26
N PHE A 354 -4.23 -5.45 -28.42
CA PHE A 354 -5.16 -4.38 -28.78
C PHE A 354 -4.41 -3.09 -29.15
N THR A 355 -5.02 -2.26 -29.99
CA THR A 355 -4.54 -0.93 -30.39
C THR A 355 -4.73 0.11 -29.30
N ILE A 356 -4.02 1.24 -29.37
CA ILE A 356 -4.20 2.32 -28.40
C ILE A 356 -5.55 3.02 -28.62
N GLU A 357 -6.00 3.08 -29.86
CA GLU A 357 -7.30 3.62 -30.26
C GLU A 357 -8.43 2.80 -29.62
N GLU A 358 -8.40 1.48 -29.70
CA GLU A 358 -9.37 0.60 -29.01
C GLU A 358 -9.35 0.83 -27.49
N ALA A 359 -8.16 1.05 -26.90
CA ALA A 359 -8.04 1.33 -25.47
C ALA A 359 -8.70 2.67 -25.09
N MET A 360 -8.55 3.71 -25.92
CA MET A 360 -9.21 5.00 -25.72
C MET A 360 -10.72 4.89 -25.89
N GLU A 361 -11.19 4.17 -26.91
CA GLU A 361 -12.61 3.95 -27.16
C GLU A 361 -13.31 3.19 -26.03
N GLU A 362 -12.64 2.21 -25.42
CA GLU A 362 -13.17 1.40 -24.32
C GLU A 362 -12.95 2.02 -22.92
N GLY A 363 -12.28 3.18 -22.83
CA GLY A 363 -12.04 3.83 -21.54
C GLY A 363 -11.00 3.14 -20.66
N TRP A 364 -9.98 2.53 -21.26
CA TRP A 364 -8.99 1.68 -20.58
C TRP A 364 -7.77 2.42 -20.02
N GLY A 365 -7.67 3.73 -20.23
CA GLY A 365 -6.64 4.55 -19.60
C GLY A 365 -6.79 4.53 -18.07
N PHE A 366 -5.66 4.46 -17.36
CA PHE A 366 -5.56 4.40 -15.88
C PHE A 366 -6.05 3.08 -15.25
N SER A 367 -6.94 2.32 -15.90
CA SER A 367 -7.52 1.08 -15.38
C SER A 367 -6.88 -0.20 -15.95
N TYR A 368 -6.47 -0.18 -17.22
CA TYR A 368 -5.93 -1.37 -17.90
C TYR A 368 -4.55 -1.13 -18.53
N ILE A 369 -4.32 0.09 -19.00
CA ILE A 369 -3.00 0.58 -19.41
C ILE A 369 -2.72 1.91 -18.72
N ASN A 370 -1.46 2.33 -18.78
CA ASN A 370 -1.05 3.62 -18.24
C ASN A 370 -1.89 4.79 -18.77
N PRO A 371 -2.14 5.81 -17.94
CA PRO A 371 -3.02 6.91 -18.31
C PRO A 371 -2.46 7.83 -19.38
N ALA A 372 -1.15 7.76 -19.65
CA ALA A 372 -0.51 8.51 -20.70
C ALA A 372 -0.75 7.90 -22.10
N PHE A 373 -1.33 6.69 -22.17
CA PHE A 373 -1.44 5.88 -23.39
C PHE A 373 -0.08 5.62 -24.04
N TYR A 374 0.98 5.59 -23.24
CA TYR A 374 2.34 5.28 -23.70
C TYR A 374 2.46 3.78 -23.97
N ARG A 375 3.19 3.40 -25.02
CA ARG A 375 3.44 1.99 -25.32
C ARG A 375 4.86 1.81 -25.82
N ASN A 376 5.56 0.85 -25.21
CA ASN A 376 6.91 0.49 -25.59
C ASN A 376 7.13 -0.99 -25.28
N VAL A 377 7.51 -1.76 -26.31
CA VAL A 377 7.67 -3.22 -26.20
C VAL A 377 8.74 -3.62 -25.18
N THR A 378 9.81 -2.84 -25.05
CA THR A 378 10.88 -3.13 -24.10
C THR A 378 10.39 -2.96 -22.66
N THR A 379 9.66 -1.88 -22.37
CA THR A 379 9.19 -1.61 -21.00
C THR A 379 8.06 -2.55 -20.62
N ASP A 380 7.15 -2.87 -21.56
CA ASP A 380 6.10 -3.86 -21.33
C ASP A 380 6.70 -5.25 -21.06
N ALA A 381 7.74 -5.66 -21.79
CA ALA A 381 8.43 -6.91 -21.54
C ALA A 381 9.09 -6.93 -20.14
N LEU A 382 9.74 -5.83 -19.72
CA LEU A 382 10.30 -5.71 -18.38
C LEU A 382 9.22 -5.83 -17.29
N ILE A 383 8.09 -5.14 -17.44
CA ILE A 383 6.98 -5.18 -16.48
C ILE A 383 6.39 -6.59 -16.39
N ILE A 384 6.13 -7.25 -17.52
CA ILE A 384 5.63 -8.63 -17.51
C ILE A 384 6.68 -9.59 -16.94
N ALA A 385 7.97 -9.38 -17.19
CA ALA A 385 9.03 -10.15 -16.57
C ALA A 385 9.02 -10.01 -15.04
N ALA A 386 8.95 -8.78 -14.53
CA ALA A 386 8.90 -8.49 -13.09
C ALA A 386 7.68 -9.10 -12.39
N ARG A 387 6.53 -9.21 -13.09
CA ARG A 387 5.34 -9.92 -12.59
C ARG A 387 5.57 -11.42 -12.45
N ARG A 388 6.37 -12.02 -13.31
CA ARG A 388 6.52 -13.49 -13.37
C ARG A 388 7.59 -14.04 -12.44
N ILE A 389 8.51 -13.22 -11.92
CA ILE A 389 9.70 -13.68 -11.19
C ILE A 389 9.50 -13.58 -9.68
N ALA A 390 9.72 -14.70 -8.98
CA ALA A 390 9.77 -14.76 -7.52
C ALA A 390 11.18 -14.55 -6.92
N ASP A 391 12.24 -14.87 -7.67
CA ASP A 391 13.62 -14.63 -7.24
C ASP A 391 13.95 -13.14 -7.27
N ILE A 392 14.03 -12.55 -6.08
CA ILE A 392 14.31 -11.12 -5.91
C ILE A 392 15.65 -10.70 -6.49
N SER A 393 16.64 -11.61 -6.56
CA SER A 393 17.97 -11.31 -7.12
C SER A 393 17.91 -11.07 -8.64
N LEU A 394 16.88 -11.58 -9.31
CA LEU A 394 16.60 -11.30 -10.72
C LEU A 394 15.56 -10.19 -10.87
N ARG A 395 14.56 -10.17 -10.00
CA ARG A 395 13.44 -9.22 -10.05
C ARG A 395 13.88 -7.78 -9.75
N LYS A 396 14.72 -7.57 -8.74
CA LYS A 396 15.17 -6.23 -8.32
C LYS A 396 15.85 -5.46 -9.47
N PRO A 397 16.87 -6.01 -10.16
CA PRO A 397 17.46 -5.31 -11.31
C PRO A 397 16.48 -5.04 -12.45
N ILE A 398 15.51 -5.94 -12.69
CA ILE A 398 14.48 -5.72 -13.70
C ILE A 398 13.59 -4.53 -13.31
N CYS A 399 13.19 -4.42 -12.04
CA CYS A 399 12.48 -3.25 -11.52
C CYS A 399 13.32 -1.96 -11.64
N GLU A 400 14.62 -2.00 -11.33
CA GLU A 400 15.53 -0.86 -11.54
C GLU A 400 15.60 -0.45 -13.02
N ALA A 401 15.59 -1.41 -13.95
CA ALA A 401 15.54 -1.12 -15.38
C ALA A 401 14.21 -0.47 -15.81
N ILE A 402 13.08 -0.86 -15.22
CA ILE A 402 11.77 -0.22 -15.42
C ILE A 402 11.83 1.23 -14.92
N GLU A 403 12.40 1.45 -13.73
CA GLU A 403 12.56 2.77 -13.12
C GLU A 403 13.38 3.70 -14.02
N ILE A 404 14.55 3.23 -14.47
CA ILE A 404 15.43 3.94 -15.41
C ILE A 404 14.74 4.24 -16.73
N ALA A 405 13.98 3.28 -17.27
CA ALA A 405 13.25 3.48 -18.51
C ALA A 405 12.17 4.56 -18.37
N SER A 406 11.39 4.53 -17.27
CA SER A 406 10.32 5.50 -17.02
C SER A 406 10.85 6.95 -16.93
N ASN A 407 12.00 7.14 -16.29
CA ASN A 407 12.67 8.43 -16.15
C ASN A 407 13.17 9.01 -17.49
N ARG A 408 13.64 8.14 -18.39
CA ARG A 408 14.16 8.55 -19.70
C ARG A 408 13.05 8.79 -20.71
N GLU A 409 12.03 7.94 -20.73
CA GLU A 409 10.91 8.02 -21.67
C GLU A 409 9.87 9.08 -21.26
N MET A 410 9.76 9.38 -19.96
CA MET A 410 8.95 10.46 -19.39
C MET A 410 7.50 10.54 -19.93
N PRO A 411 6.69 9.48 -19.90
CA PRO A 411 5.25 9.61 -20.18
C PRO A 411 4.53 10.39 -19.07
N LEU A 412 5.11 10.41 -17.88
CA LEU A 412 4.64 11.11 -16.69
C LEU A 412 5.74 12.03 -16.18
N ILE A 413 5.37 13.24 -15.74
CA ILE A 413 6.26 14.15 -15.04
C ILE A 413 6.04 13.95 -13.54
N TRP A 414 7.01 13.35 -12.88
CA TRP A 414 7.01 13.11 -11.44
C TRP A 414 7.15 14.44 -10.69
N LEU A 415 6.14 14.82 -9.91
CA LEU A 415 6.07 16.09 -9.18
C LEU A 415 6.56 15.98 -7.74
N GLY A 416 6.67 14.77 -7.19
CA GLY A 416 7.23 14.50 -5.87
C GLY A 416 6.58 13.31 -5.17
N GLN A 417 7.27 12.79 -4.16
CA GLN A 417 6.77 11.75 -3.26
C GLN A 417 6.58 12.34 -1.87
N TYR A 418 5.51 11.95 -1.19
CA TYR A 418 5.16 12.50 0.12
C TYR A 418 6.05 11.94 1.22
N ILE A 419 6.54 12.79 2.11
CA ILE A 419 7.35 12.35 3.26
C ILE A 419 6.45 11.76 4.34
N PHE A 420 7.02 10.85 5.13
CA PHE A 420 6.37 10.42 6.35
C PHE A 420 6.44 11.54 7.39
N LEU A 421 5.27 11.88 7.93
CA LEU A 421 5.12 12.85 9.01
C LEU A 421 4.55 12.14 10.22
N ARG A 422 5.25 12.24 11.36
CA ARG A 422 4.82 11.68 12.64
C ARG A 422 4.49 12.79 13.60
N HIS A 423 3.50 12.53 14.43
CA HIS A 423 3.36 13.23 15.69
C HIS A 423 2.90 12.25 16.77
N TYR A 424 3.54 12.31 17.93
CA TYR A 424 3.27 11.41 19.06
C TYR A 424 3.69 12.10 20.36
N TRP A 425 3.05 11.72 21.46
CA TRP A 425 3.62 12.02 22.78
C TRP A 425 4.91 11.22 22.96
N ASN A 426 5.97 11.85 23.44
CA ASN A 426 7.24 11.15 23.68
C ASN A 426 7.22 10.18 24.90
N TRP A 427 6.06 9.96 25.51
CA TRP A 427 5.84 8.79 26.37
C TRP A 427 5.53 7.50 25.60
N VAL A 428 5.07 7.63 24.35
CA VAL A 428 4.80 6.50 23.45
C VAL A 428 6.09 6.12 22.71
N GLY A 429 6.44 4.85 22.73
CA GLY A 429 7.60 4.27 22.06
C GLY A 429 7.25 3.01 21.27
N GLY A 430 8.24 2.45 20.54
CA GLY A 430 8.02 1.28 19.68
C GLY A 430 7.35 1.58 18.34
N ILE A 431 7.13 2.88 18.04
CA ILE A 431 6.58 3.34 16.77
C ILE A 431 7.59 3.09 15.64
N TYR A 432 7.22 2.22 14.71
CA TYR A 432 8.01 1.85 13.54
C TYR A 432 7.39 2.42 12.25
N TYR A 433 8.05 2.36 11.11
CA TYR A 433 7.48 2.80 9.83
C TYR A 433 6.98 1.61 9.03
N HIS A 434 5.69 1.55 8.73
CA HIS A 434 5.18 0.68 7.68
C HIS A 434 4.63 1.58 6.57
N PRO A 435 4.94 1.31 5.29
CA PRO A 435 4.60 2.23 4.20
C PRO A 435 3.11 2.37 3.89
N THR A 436 2.34 1.32 4.14
CA THR A 436 0.91 1.24 3.83
C THR A 436 0.02 0.98 5.04
N LEU A 437 0.51 0.27 6.06
CA LEU A 437 -0.26 -0.16 7.22
C LEU A 437 0.02 0.70 8.46
N ALA A 438 -0.93 0.71 9.38
CA ALA A 438 -0.74 1.30 10.71
C ALA A 438 0.30 0.49 11.52
N ASN A 439 0.76 1.06 12.63
CA ASN A 439 1.56 0.29 13.58
C ASN A 439 0.72 -0.83 14.20
N ARG A 440 1.31 -2.01 14.37
CA ARG A 440 0.83 -3.00 15.31
C ARG A 440 0.92 -2.45 16.72
N TYR A 441 -0.24 -2.31 17.38
CA TYR A 441 -0.30 -1.66 18.69
C TYR A 441 0.28 -2.50 19.82
N ASP A 442 0.46 -3.80 19.59
CA ASP A 442 1.14 -4.69 20.54
C ASP A 442 2.67 -4.60 20.45
N LEU A 443 3.21 -3.85 19.47
CA LEU A 443 4.63 -3.49 19.37
C LEU A 443 4.91 -2.06 19.87
N VAL A 444 3.85 -1.27 20.02
CA VAL A 444 3.91 0.07 20.61
C VAL A 444 3.80 -0.09 22.13
N TRP A 445 4.46 0.79 22.87
CA TRP A 445 4.48 0.76 24.32
C TRP A 445 4.49 2.16 24.89
N GLU A 446 4.15 2.29 26.17
CA GLU A 446 4.26 3.54 26.92
C GLU A 446 5.20 3.40 28.11
N TRP A 447 5.79 4.51 28.55
CA TRP A 447 6.51 4.50 29.82
C TRP A 447 5.53 4.29 30.98
N SER A 448 5.93 3.50 31.96
CA SER A 448 5.14 3.20 33.17
C SER A 448 4.74 4.43 34.01
N ASP A 449 5.35 5.60 33.76
CA ASP A 449 5.00 6.88 34.38
C ASP A 449 4.29 7.86 33.41
N ALA A 450 3.75 7.37 32.30
CA ALA A 450 2.93 8.18 31.40
C ALA A 450 1.69 8.74 32.14
N PRO A 451 1.20 9.93 31.78
CA PRO A 451 0.08 10.57 32.46
C PRO A 451 -1.20 9.75 32.35
N ILE A 452 -2.03 9.79 33.40
CA ILE A 452 -3.33 9.11 33.40
C ILE A 452 -4.42 10.14 33.18
N ALA A 453 -5.31 9.90 32.21
CA ALA A 453 -6.43 10.78 31.91
C ALA A 453 -7.74 10.00 31.79
N ASP A 454 -8.85 10.66 32.14
CA ASP A 454 -10.19 10.10 31.91
C ASP A 454 -10.56 10.25 30.43
N THR A 455 -11.01 9.16 29.80
CA THR A 455 -11.41 9.17 28.38
C THR A 455 -12.81 9.76 28.17
N GLY A 456 -13.62 9.83 29.23
CA GLY A 456 -15.05 10.10 29.14
C GLY A 456 -15.87 8.92 28.58
N ILE A 457 -15.23 7.79 28.30
CA ILE A 457 -15.88 6.57 27.81
C ILE A 457 -15.93 5.56 28.96
N LYS A 458 -17.11 5.43 29.56
CA LYS A 458 -17.37 4.50 30.67
C LYS A 458 -16.32 4.63 31.78
N GLU A 459 -15.74 3.53 32.23
CA GLU A 459 -14.65 3.48 33.22
C GLU A 459 -13.24 3.54 32.63
N TYR A 460 -13.11 3.59 31.31
CA TYR A 460 -11.81 3.52 30.65
C TYR A 460 -11.00 4.79 30.85
N LYS A 461 -9.72 4.61 31.11
CA LYS A 461 -8.74 5.69 31.26
C LYS A 461 -7.66 5.53 30.21
N ASN A 462 -7.10 6.65 29.77
CA ASN A 462 -5.79 6.63 29.18
C ASN A 462 -4.80 6.39 30.31
N ASP A 463 -4.16 5.22 30.33
CA ASP A 463 -3.14 4.81 31.28
C ASP A 463 -2.07 4.01 30.53
N PRO A 464 -0.89 3.74 31.11
CA PRO A 464 0.20 3.07 30.36
C PRO A 464 -0.15 1.68 29.77
N GLU A 465 -1.27 1.06 30.15
CA GLU A 465 -1.76 -0.20 29.58
C GLU A 465 -2.87 0.01 28.52
N THR A 466 -3.26 1.26 28.23
CA THR A 466 -4.37 1.63 27.36
C THR A 466 -3.95 2.69 26.35
N TYR A 467 -3.79 2.30 25.08
CA TYR A 467 -3.44 3.25 24.02
C TYR A 467 -4.68 3.93 23.43
N VAL A 468 -4.76 5.25 23.54
CA VAL A 468 -5.94 6.01 23.12
C VAL A 468 -5.67 6.84 21.87
N ILE A 469 -6.50 6.65 20.84
CA ILE A 469 -6.39 7.27 19.52
C ILE A 469 -7.63 8.14 19.26
N ALA A 470 -7.47 9.46 19.18
CA ALA A 470 -8.54 10.37 18.76
C ALA A 470 -8.57 10.51 17.23
N THR A 471 -9.57 9.94 16.57
CA THR A 471 -9.62 9.81 15.11
C THR A 471 -10.94 10.32 14.51
N ILE A 472 -11.08 10.21 13.19
CA ILE A 472 -12.27 10.56 12.41
C ILE A 472 -12.75 9.38 11.61
N GLY A 473 -14.03 9.44 11.24
CA GLY A 473 -14.65 8.40 10.43
C GLY A 473 -14.96 7.14 11.23
N TRP A 474 -15.45 6.14 10.50
CA TRP A 474 -15.92 4.86 10.98
C TRP A 474 -15.63 3.82 9.90
N PRO A 475 -15.30 2.56 10.23
CA PRO A 475 -15.16 1.52 9.21
C PRO A 475 -16.50 1.35 8.48
N ASP A 476 -16.48 1.23 7.15
CA ASP A 476 -17.73 0.96 6.39
C ASP A 476 -18.40 -0.35 6.85
N THR A 477 -17.57 -1.31 7.24
CA THR A 477 -17.97 -2.63 7.71
C THR A 477 -16.80 -3.33 8.40
N PHE A 478 -17.08 -4.19 9.37
CA PHE A 478 -16.08 -5.11 9.93
C PHE A 478 -15.87 -6.38 9.07
N ASP A 479 -16.54 -6.51 7.93
CA ASP A 479 -16.31 -7.61 6.99
C ASP A 479 -15.12 -7.31 6.05
N PRO A 480 -14.01 -8.07 6.13
CA PRO A 480 -12.87 -7.88 5.25
C PRO A 480 -13.19 -8.10 3.76
N ALA A 481 -14.29 -8.78 3.42
CA ALA A 481 -14.73 -8.94 2.02
C ALA A 481 -15.26 -7.66 1.37
N LYS A 482 -15.60 -6.62 2.16
CA LYS A 482 -16.21 -5.37 1.66
C LYS A 482 -15.44 -4.10 2.04
N SER A 483 -14.57 -4.13 3.05
CA SER A 483 -13.84 -2.92 3.44
C SER A 483 -12.65 -2.68 2.50
N TYR A 484 -12.74 -1.58 1.75
CA TYR A 484 -11.68 -1.04 0.89
C TYR A 484 -11.36 0.40 1.28
N GLU A 485 -11.03 0.59 2.56
CA GLU A 485 -10.69 1.89 3.13
C GLU A 485 -9.71 1.75 4.31
N SER A 486 -8.96 2.82 4.59
CA SER A 486 -7.80 2.77 5.49
C SER A 486 -8.14 2.52 6.96
N PHE A 487 -9.31 2.95 7.44
CA PHE A 487 -9.72 2.76 8.84
C PHE A 487 -9.99 1.28 9.12
N GLY A 488 -10.83 0.63 8.32
CA GLY A 488 -11.14 -0.79 8.45
C GLY A 488 -9.89 -1.64 8.30
N TRP A 489 -9.01 -1.31 7.34
CA TRP A 489 -7.72 -2.00 7.19
C TRP A 489 -6.80 -1.83 8.40
N GLU A 490 -6.80 -0.65 9.05
CA GLU A 490 -6.10 -0.44 10.31
C GLU A 490 -6.67 -1.33 11.42
N ILE A 491 -7.99 -1.48 11.54
CA ILE A 491 -8.62 -2.40 12.49
C ILE A 491 -8.25 -3.86 12.18
N PHE A 492 -8.40 -4.31 10.93
CA PHE A 492 -8.06 -5.67 10.51
C PHE A 492 -6.60 -6.00 10.76
N HIS A 493 -5.70 -5.02 10.62
CA HIS A 493 -4.29 -5.22 10.95
C HIS A 493 -4.05 -5.52 12.44
N GLN A 494 -4.92 -5.04 13.33
CA GLN A 494 -4.84 -5.32 14.77
C GLN A 494 -5.55 -6.61 15.19
N ILE A 495 -6.60 -7.01 14.47
CA ILE A 495 -7.47 -8.14 14.86
C ILE A 495 -7.30 -9.38 14.00
N GLY A 496 -6.65 -9.27 12.85
CA GLY A 496 -6.50 -10.34 11.88
C GLY A 496 -5.06 -10.74 11.65
N SER A 497 -4.89 -12.00 11.25
CA SER A 497 -3.63 -12.51 10.69
C SER A 497 -3.86 -12.96 9.25
N THR A 498 -2.95 -12.57 8.37
CA THR A 498 -2.90 -12.91 6.93
C THR A 498 -1.99 -14.11 6.68
N LEU A 499 -1.90 -14.61 5.45
CA LEU A 499 -1.00 -15.71 5.11
C LEU A 499 0.48 -15.31 5.20
N VAL A 500 0.82 -14.16 4.64
CA VAL A 500 2.16 -13.57 4.69
C VAL A 500 2.05 -12.12 5.16
N THR A 501 3.15 -11.48 5.49
CA THR A 501 3.14 -10.09 5.97
C THR A 501 4.42 -9.36 5.58
N TYR A 502 4.39 -8.03 5.63
CA TYR A 502 5.59 -7.22 5.65
C TYR A 502 5.94 -6.88 7.09
N TRP A 503 7.11 -7.33 7.54
CA TRP A 503 7.49 -7.13 8.93
C TRP A 503 8.03 -5.72 9.16
N ARG A 504 7.23 -4.88 9.80
CA ARG A 504 7.57 -3.50 10.16
C ARG A 504 7.92 -2.63 8.95
N GLU A 505 9.17 -2.17 8.86
CA GLU A 505 9.72 -1.38 7.76
C GLU A 505 10.05 -2.17 6.50
N GLU A 506 9.98 -3.50 6.53
CA GLU A 506 10.28 -4.33 5.36
C GLU A 506 9.27 -4.06 4.23
N THR A 507 9.76 -3.96 3.00
CA THR A 507 8.97 -3.62 1.81
C THR A 507 9.41 -4.36 0.56
N GLU A 508 10.58 -4.98 0.59
CA GLU A 508 11.17 -5.69 -0.55
C GLU A 508 10.75 -7.15 -0.56
N GLU A 509 10.57 -7.76 0.61
CA GLU A 509 10.24 -9.17 0.75
C GLU A 509 9.11 -9.45 1.74
N VAL A 510 8.22 -10.36 1.35
CA VAL A 510 7.20 -10.90 2.26
C VAL A 510 7.82 -11.86 3.28
N SER A 511 7.27 -11.84 4.48
CA SER A 511 7.64 -12.70 5.61
C SER A 511 6.52 -13.69 5.92
N PRO A 512 6.86 -14.89 6.44
CA PRO A 512 5.86 -15.84 6.96
C PRO A 512 4.94 -15.22 8.01
N ASN A 513 3.67 -15.61 8.00
CA ASN A 513 2.67 -15.26 9.01
C ASN A 513 1.88 -16.51 9.43
N ILE A 514 0.60 -16.65 9.03
CA ILE A 514 -0.13 -17.92 9.15
C ILE A 514 0.47 -18.97 8.19
N ALA A 515 0.88 -18.58 6.98
CA ALA A 515 1.66 -19.46 6.14
C ALA A 515 3.12 -19.44 6.61
N VAL A 516 3.62 -20.60 7.04
CA VAL A 516 4.97 -20.75 7.60
C VAL A 516 6.02 -21.00 6.53
N ALA A 517 5.59 -21.50 5.37
CA ALA A 517 6.42 -21.77 4.21
C ALA A 517 5.57 -21.80 2.93
N TRP A 518 6.22 -21.58 1.78
CA TRP A 518 5.56 -21.71 0.49
C TRP A 518 6.47 -22.22 -0.62
N ALA A 519 5.88 -22.90 -1.60
CA ALA A 519 6.54 -23.38 -2.81
C ALA A 519 5.63 -23.19 -4.03
N PHE A 520 6.20 -23.22 -5.23
CA PHE A 520 5.46 -23.04 -6.47
C PHE A 520 5.99 -23.94 -7.59
N ASP A 521 5.14 -24.23 -8.56
CA ASP A 521 5.51 -25.02 -9.73
C ASP A 521 6.36 -24.21 -10.74
N GLU A 522 6.98 -24.89 -11.71
CA GLU A 522 7.83 -24.23 -12.73
C GLU A 522 7.09 -23.13 -13.49
N SER A 523 5.79 -23.32 -13.75
CA SER A 523 4.96 -22.32 -14.43
C SER A 523 4.58 -21.15 -13.53
N ARG A 524 4.77 -21.27 -12.21
CA ARG A 524 4.38 -20.30 -11.18
C ARG A 524 2.89 -19.98 -11.21
N THR A 525 2.08 -20.96 -11.59
CA THR A 525 0.62 -20.87 -11.55
C THR A 525 0.02 -21.69 -10.43
N GLU A 526 0.77 -22.60 -9.80
CA GLU A 526 0.35 -23.34 -8.62
C GLU A 526 1.26 -22.96 -7.46
N TRP A 527 0.68 -22.35 -6.43
CA TRP A 527 1.39 -21.93 -5.22
C TRP A 527 0.84 -22.66 -4.02
N TYR A 528 1.72 -23.25 -3.22
CA TYR A 528 1.41 -24.10 -2.09
C TYR A 528 1.88 -23.40 -0.83
N PHE A 529 0.97 -23.15 0.10
CA PHE A 529 1.25 -22.51 1.38
C PHE A 529 0.99 -23.50 2.51
N VAL A 530 2.01 -23.72 3.34
CA VAL A 530 1.92 -24.57 4.52
C VAL A 530 1.38 -23.75 5.68
N ILE A 531 0.28 -24.18 6.28
CA ILE A 531 -0.43 -23.42 7.31
C ILE A 531 0.09 -23.79 8.70
N ARG A 532 0.29 -22.78 9.55
CA ARG A 532 0.71 -22.92 10.95
C ARG A 532 -0.30 -23.73 11.75
N GLY A 533 0.18 -24.70 12.53
CA GLY A 533 -0.62 -25.43 13.51
C GLY A 533 -0.87 -24.61 14.79
N GLY A 534 -1.96 -24.93 15.48
CA GLY A 534 -2.30 -24.32 16.78
C GLY A 534 -2.83 -22.88 16.71
N VAL A 535 -3.11 -22.36 15.52
CA VAL A 535 -3.80 -21.07 15.36
C VAL A 535 -5.28 -21.24 15.67
N VAL A 536 -5.83 -20.32 16.46
CA VAL A 536 -7.27 -20.23 16.71
C VAL A 536 -7.76 -18.81 16.47
N ALA A 537 -9.01 -18.68 16.03
CA ALA A 537 -9.75 -17.44 15.98
C ALA A 537 -10.65 -17.31 17.21
N TYR A 538 -10.60 -16.16 17.89
CA TYR A 538 -11.44 -15.86 19.04
C TYR A 538 -12.69 -15.07 18.63
N ASP A 539 -13.85 -15.58 19.03
CA ASP A 539 -15.16 -14.94 18.94
C ASP A 539 -15.54 -14.35 20.31
N PRO A 540 -15.40 -13.03 20.50
CA PRO A 540 -15.69 -12.37 21.77
C PRO A 540 -17.19 -12.24 22.05
N TRP A 541 -18.05 -12.49 21.06
CA TRP A 541 -19.50 -12.33 21.17
C TRP A 541 -20.16 -13.56 21.81
N ASN A 542 -19.54 -14.74 21.64
CA ASN A 542 -19.99 -16.00 22.22
C ASN A 542 -18.94 -16.64 23.17
N ASP A 543 -17.79 -15.99 23.38
CA ASP A 543 -16.67 -16.50 24.17
C ASP A 543 -16.21 -17.89 23.71
N LYS A 544 -16.00 -18.03 22.40
CA LYS A 544 -15.65 -19.29 21.74
C LYS A 544 -14.40 -19.13 20.89
N THR A 545 -13.60 -20.19 20.79
CA THR A 545 -12.47 -20.27 19.85
C THR A 545 -12.74 -21.29 18.76
N TYR A 546 -12.24 -21.00 17.56
CA TYR A 546 -12.31 -21.86 16.39
C TYR A 546 -10.90 -22.18 15.90
N PRO A 547 -10.54 -23.45 15.67
CA PRO A 547 -9.25 -23.76 15.04
C PRO A 547 -9.19 -23.17 13.63
N ILE A 548 -7.98 -22.82 13.17
CA ILE A 548 -7.71 -22.38 11.81
C ILE A 548 -6.84 -23.43 11.12
N ASP A 549 -7.27 -23.87 9.94
CA ASP A 549 -6.49 -24.75 9.06
C ASP A 549 -6.48 -24.29 7.59
N ALA A 550 -5.89 -25.11 6.71
CA ALA A 550 -5.83 -24.83 5.28
C ALA A 550 -7.21 -24.71 4.60
N THR A 551 -8.25 -25.35 5.13
CA THR A 551 -9.61 -25.26 4.62
C THR A 551 -10.25 -23.92 4.95
N ASP A 552 -10.06 -23.39 6.16
CA ASP A 552 -10.50 -22.04 6.52
C ASP A 552 -9.83 -20.97 5.64
N VAL A 553 -8.53 -21.12 5.40
CA VAL A 553 -7.76 -20.24 4.52
C VAL A 553 -8.36 -20.23 3.11
N LEU A 554 -8.57 -21.42 2.52
CA LEU A 554 -9.12 -21.49 1.17
C LEU A 554 -10.57 -21.00 1.11
N PHE A 555 -11.37 -21.28 2.14
CA PHE A 555 -12.74 -20.81 2.23
C PHE A 555 -12.81 -19.29 2.22
N GLU A 556 -11.99 -18.61 3.02
CA GLU A 556 -12.00 -17.14 3.06
C GLU A 556 -11.49 -16.53 1.75
N ILE A 557 -10.38 -17.01 1.19
CA ILE A 557 -9.90 -16.53 -0.13
C ILE A 557 -10.95 -16.75 -1.22
N TRP A 558 -11.64 -17.89 -1.20
CA TRP A 558 -12.74 -18.19 -2.13
C TRP A 558 -13.94 -17.25 -1.91
N ARG A 559 -14.29 -16.94 -0.66
CA ARG A 559 -15.37 -16.02 -0.30
C ARG A 559 -15.06 -14.61 -0.77
N LEU A 560 -13.86 -14.10 -0.48
CA LEU A 560 -13.37 -12.79 -0.93
C LEU A 560 -13.56 -12.63 -2.44
N ALA A 561 -13.10 -13.62 -3.22
CA ALA A 561 -13.18 -13.61 -4.69
C ALA A 561 -14.62 -13.64 -5.25
N ARG A 562 -15.61 -14.07 -4.46
CA ARG A 562 -17.00 -14.26 -4.92
C ARG A 562 -18.00 -13.31 -4.30
N SER A 563 -17.60 -12.56 -3.28
CA SER A 563 -18.46 -11.62 -2.57
C SER A 563 -19.08 -10.58 -3.52
N GLN A 564 -18.39 -10.23 -4.62
CA GLN A 564 -18.76 -9.11 -5.51
C GLN A 564 -18.77 -7.75 -4.78
N LEU A 565 -18.05 -7.66 -3.67
CA LEU A 565 -17.84 -6.47 -2.87
C LEU A 565 -16.39 -6.01 -3.08
N ASP A 566 -16.13 -4.71 -3.12
CA ASP A 566 -14.74 -4.25 -3.27
C ASP A 566 -13.96 -4.59 -1.97
N PRO A 567 -12.70 -5.08 -2.05
CA PRO A 567 -11.82 -5.10 -3.22
C PRO A 567 -11.67 -6.49 -3.89
N THR A 568 -12.77 -7.24 -4.09
CA THR A 568 -12.79 -8.60 -4.69
C THR A 568 -11.82 -8.81 -5.86
N TRP A 569 -11.64 -7.81 -6.73
CA TRP A 569 -10.79 -7.89 -7.92
C TRP A 569 -9.34 -8.27 -7.58
N MET A 570 -8.81 -7.85 -6.42
CA MET A 570 -7.44 -8.14 -5.99
C MET A 570 -7.18 -9.65 -5.78
N ILE A 571 -8.22 -10.45 -5.59
CA ILE A 571 -8.13 -11.91 -5.59
C ILE A 571 -8.67 -12.48 -6.91
N GLY A 572 -9.90 -12.10 -7.27
CA GLY A 572 -10.66 -12.72 -8.36
C GLY A 572 -10.06 -12.53 -9.76
N ASP A 573 -9.22 -11.52 -9.97
CA ASP A 573 -8.57 -11.30 -11.28
C ASP A 573 -7.29 -12.15 -11.45
N PHE A 574 -6.70 -12.62 -10.35
CA PHE A 574 -5.41 -13.32 -10.37
C PHE A 574 -5.52 -14.79 -9.95
N VAL A 575 -6.43 -15.12 -9.03
CA VAL A 575 -6.57 -16.45 -8.43
C VAL A 575 -7.83 -17.14 -8.95
N ASP A 576 -7.65 -18.31 -9.56
CA ASP A 576 -8.74 -19.24 -9.82
C ASP A 576 -9.10 -20.00 -8.55
N VAL A 577 -9.94 -19.38 -7.73
CA VAL A 577 -10.36 -19.93 -6.43
C VAL A 577 -11.12 -21.26 -6.55
N ASN A 578 -11.68 -21.61 -7.72
CA ASN A 578 -12.37 -22.89 -7.91
C ASN A 578 -11.45 -24.00 -8.41
N ALA A 579 -10.30 -23.65 -8.99
CA ALA A 579 -9.23 -24.60 -9.32
C ALA A 579 -8.19 -24.75 -8.20
N SER A 580 -8.27 -23.91 -7.18
CA SER A 580 -7.52 -24.00 -5.92
C SER A 580 -8.03 -25.16 -5.06
N LYS A 581 -7.21 -25.69 -4.14
CA LYS A 581 -7.61 -26.82 -3.29
C LYS A 581 -6.77 -26.94 -2.02
N VAL A 582 -7.31 -27.66 -1.04
CA VAL A 582 -6.58 -28.11 0.15
C VAL A 582 -5.92 -29.46 -0.11
N LEU A 583 -4.75 -29.66 0.48
CA LEU A 583 -4.04 -30.93 0.56
C LEU A 583 -3.74 -31.26 2.01
N THR A 584 -3.79 -32.54 2.35
CA THR A 584 -3.13 -33.02 3.56
C THR A 584 -1.62 -32.97 3.39
N GLU A 585 -0.88 -33.02 4.50
CA GLU A 585 0.59 -33.05 4.48
C GLU A 585 1.14 -34.28 3.76
N ASP A 586 0.47 -35.43 3.89
CA ASP A 586 0.82 -36.66 3.18
C ASP A 586 0.57 -36.56 1.67
N GLU A 587 -0.54 -35.94 1.26
CA GLU A 587 -0.85 -35.67 -0.15
C GLU A 587 0.20 -34.71 -0.76
N PHE A 588 0.59 -33.68 0.00
CA PHE A 588 1.61 -32.74 -0.43
C PHE A 588 3.00 -33.36 -0.52
N ASN A 589 3.41 -34.19 0.45
CA ASN A 589 4.66 -34.94 0.39
C ASN A 589 4.69 -35.91 -0.81
N THR A 590 3.58 -36.58 -1.09
CA THR A 590 3.46 -37.43 -2.28
C THR A 590 3.63 -36.61 -3.56
N LEU A 591 3.02 -35.43 -3.63
CA LEU A 591 3.17 -34.51 -4.76
C LEU A 591 4.63 -34.08 -4.94
N LEU A 592 5.33 -33.70 -3.88
CA LEU A 592 6.72 -33.25 -3.93
C LEU A 592 7.68 -34.37 -4.38
N ALA A 593 7.41 -35.62 -4.00
CA ALA A 593 8.20 -36.76 -4.42
C ALA A 593 8.07 -37.06 -5.93
N GLU A 594 6.90 -36.78 -6.52
CA GLU A 594 6.64 -36.99 -7.95
C GLU A 594 7.02 -35.79 -8.81
N LYS A 595 6.73 -34.58 -8.32
CA LYS A 595 6.89 -33.30 -9.01
C LYS A 595 7.53 -32.30 -8.02
N PRO A 596 8.87 -32.24 -7.96
CA PRO A 596 9.56 -31.26 -7.13
C PRO A 596 9.11 -29.84 -7.46
N LEU A 597 8.99 -29.02 -6.41
CA LEU A 597 8.58 -27.62 -6.53
C LEU A 597 9.76 -26.69 -6.26
N LYS A 598 9.60 -25.41 -6.57
CA LYS A 598 10.59 -24.37 -6.29
C LYS A 598 10.14 -23.52 -5.11
N ALA A 599 11.07 -23.17 -4.23
CA ALA A 599 10.87 -22.14 -3.21
C ALA A 599 11.82 -20.97 -3.47
N ALA A 600 11.36 -19.75 -3.18
CA ALA A 600 12.17 -18.54 -3.25
C ALA A 600 11.85 -17.63 -2.05
N TRP A 601 12.87 -17.29 -1.26
CA TRP A 601 12.76 -16.43 -0.09
C TRP A 601 14.14 -15.90 0.33
N ARG A 602 14.25 -14.63 0.72
CA ARG A 602 15.51 -14.00 1.22
C ARG A 602 16.68 -14.14 0.26
N GLY A 603 16.44 -13.87 -1.01
CA GLY A 603 17.43 -13.99 -2.08
C GLY A 603 17.94 -15.41 -2.34
N LYS A 604 17.31 -16.44 -1.76
CA LYS A 604 17.64 -17.85 -1.97
C LYS A 604 16.56 -18.54 -2.77
N THR A 605 16.97 -19.53 -3.54
CA THR A 605 16.06 -20.44 -4.25
C THR A 605 16.46 -21.88 -3.98
N ALA A 606 15.48 -22.78 -3.88
CA ALA A 606 15.71 -24.21 -3.73
C ALA A 606 14.69 -25.02 -4.54
N GLU A 607 15.11 -26.19 -5.01
CA GLU A 607 14.20 -27.26 -5.43
C GLU A 607 13.84 -28.07 -4.18
N ILE A 608 12.55 -28.42 -4.05
CA ILE A 608 11.95 -28.95 -2.83
C ILE A 608 11.32 -30.32 -3.16
N HIS A 609 11.72 -31.35 -2.42
CA HIS A 609 11.26 -32.73 -2.60
C HIS A 609 10.46 -33.28 -1.41
N SER A 610 10.40 -32.55 -0.29
CA SER A 610 9.57 -32.91 0.86
C SER A 610 9.13 -31.69 1.67
N LEU A 611 8.09 -31.87 2.50
CA LEU A 611 7.61 -30.86 3.44
C LEU A 611 8.70 -30.45 4.43
N ASP A 612 9.47 -31.40 4.95
CA ASP A 612 10.57 -31.12 5.90
C ASP A 612 11.66 -30.25 5.27
N GLU A 613 12.02 -30.49 4.00
CA GLU A 613 12.94 -29.63 3.26
C GLU A 613 12.38 -28.21 3.10
N LEU A 614 11.08 -28.09 2.81
CA LEU A 614 10.41 -26.80 2.68
C LEU A 614 10.41 -26.02 4.00
N LEU A 615 10.00 -26.65 5.10
CA LEU A 615 9.99 -26.03 6.42
C LEU A 615 11.41 -25.63 6.86
N SER A 616 12.40 -26.49 6.59
CA SER A 616 13.81 -26.20 6.86
C SER A 616 14.34 -25.02 6.05
N PHE A 617 13.92 -24.88 4.79
CA PHE A 617 14.29 -23.73 3.95
C PHE A 617 13.79 -22.40 4.53
N PHE A 618 12.58 -22.39 5.12
CA PHE A 618 12.01 -21.23 5.80
C PHE A 618 12.45 -21.10 7.28
N GLY A 619 13.14 -22.11 7.83
CA GLY A 619 13.57 -22.12 9.22
C GLY A 619 12.42 -22.25 10.22
N TYR A 620 11.36 -22.98 9.86
CA TYR A 620 10.20 -23.21 10.72
C TYR A 620 10.30 -24.55 11.45
N GLU A 621 10.16 -24.51 12.78
CA GLU A 621 10.05 -25.66 13.66
C GLU A 621 8.75 -25.53 14.46
N GLY A 622 7.73 -26.31 14.11
CA GLY A 622 6.43 -26.26 14.77
C GLY A 622 5.39 -27.10 14.03
N ASP A 623 4.22 -27.23 14.63
CA ASP A 623 3.11 -27.97 14.02
C ASP A 623 2.57 -27.22 12.80
N THR A 624 1.95 -27.98 11.90
CA THR A 624 1.28 -27.49 10.69
C THR A 624 -0.17 -27.96 10.66
N ALA A 625 -1.01 -27.26 9.89
CA ALA A 625 -2.45 -27.49 9.77
C ALA A 625 -2.86 -27.61 8.29
N GLY A 626 -2.17 -28.48 7.56
CA GLY A 626 -2.41 -28.73 6.15
C GLY A 626 -1.79 -27.71 5.20
N VAL A 627 -2.06 -27.90 3.91
CA VAL A 627 -1.47 -27.10 2.82
C VAL A 627 -2.58 -26.59 1.90
N VAL A 628 -2.60 -25.28 1.63
CA VAL A 628 -3.49 -24.70 0.62
C VAL A 628 -2.73 -24.50 -0.68
N MET A 629 -3.30 -24.99 -1.78
CA MET A 629 -2.83 -24.70 -3.13
C MET A 629 -3.72 -23.63 -3.75
N LEU A 630 -3.14 -22.46 -4.05
CA LEU A 630 -3.76 -21.39 -4.82
C LEU A 630 -3.36 -21.51 -6.29
N LYS A 631 -4.36 -21.63 -7.16
CA LYS A 631 -4.18 -21.65 -8.60
C LYS A 631 -4.29 -20.22 -9.13
N LEU A 632 -3.27 -19.74 -9.85
CA LEU A 632 -3.30 -18.47 -10.56
C LEU A 632 -3.75 -18.67 -12.01
N TYR A 633 -4.49 -17.72 -12.57
CA TYR A 633 -4.84 -17.71 -14.00
C TYR A 633 -3.60 -17.60 -14.89
N HIS A 634 -2.63 -16.80 -14.43
CA HIS A 634 -1.36 -16.55 -15.09
C HIS A 634 -0.27 -16.36 -14.02
N PRO A 635 1.03 -16.53 -14.37
CA PRO A 635 2.10 -16.34 -13.40
C PRO A 635 2.16 -14.88 -12.96
N TYR A 636 1.94 -14.63 -11.66
CA TYR A 636 1.82 -13.29 -11.11
C TYR A 636 2.27 -13.25 -9.65
N THR A 637 3.57 -13.04 -9.43
CA THR A 637 4.23 -12.96 -8.12
C THR A 637 3.73 -11.84 -7.20
N PRO A 638 3.33 -10.64 -7.69
CA PRO A 638 2.81 -9.58 -6.81
C PRO A 638 1.61 -9.99 -5.95
N PHE A 639 0.91 -11.09 -6.29
CA PHE A 639 -0.17 -11.63 -5.46
C PHE A 639 0.27 -11.94 -4.01
N LEU A 640 1.56 -12.20 -3.75
CA LEU A 640 2.06 -12.38 -2.39
C LEU A 640 1.88 -11.10 -1.55
N SER A 641 2.07 -9.93 -2.16
CA SER A 641 1.85 -8.64 -1.51
C SER A 641 0.36 -8.40 -1.25
N ILE A 642 -0.53 -8.88 -2.13
CA ILE A 642 -1.98 -8.84 -1.92
C ILE A 642 -2.37 -9.73 -0.73
N LEU A 643 -1.80 -10.94 -0.64
CA LEU A 643 -2.01 -11.86 0.48
C LEU A 643 -1.40 -11.36 1.81
N ALA A 644 -0.67 -10.25 1.79
CA ALA A 644 -0.17 -9.56 2.96
C ALA A 644 -1.11 -8.46 3.47
N ASP A 645 -2.12 -8.06 2.68
CA ASP A 645 -3.00 -6.96 3.03
C ASP A 645 -4.06 -7.41 4.06
N PRO A 646 -4.46 -6.52 5.00
CA PRO A 646 -5.34 -6.90 6.11
C PRO A 646 -6.70 -7.46 5.69
N PHE A 647 -7.22 -7.09 4.51
CA PHE A 647 -8.49 -7.62 4.00
C PHE A 647 -8.42 -9.12 3.65
N THR A 648 -7.22 -9.71 3.57
CA THR A 648 -7.05 -11.17 3.41
C THR A 648 -6.87 -11.88 4.76
N MET A 649 -7.25 -11.25 5.87
CA MET A 649 -7.20 -11.91 7.18
C MET A 649 -8.05 -13.19 7.18
N VAL A 650 -7.54 -14.25 7.81
CA VAL A 650 -8.23 -15.54 7.83
C VAL A 650 -9.34 -15.52 8.88
N VAL A 651 -10.56 -15.85 8.45
CA VAL A 651 -11.76 -15.98 9.27
C VAL A 651 -12.21 -17.45 9.25
N PRO A 652 -12.56 -18.05 10.40
CA PRO A 652 -12.96 -19.46 10.46
C PRO A 652 -14.29 -19.71 9.73
N ALA A 653 -14.32 -20.71 8.86
CA ALA A 653 -15.50 -21.11 8.10
C ALA A 653 -16.64 -21.57 9.02
N GLU A 654 -16.32 -22.22 10.15
CA GLU A 654 -17.32 -22.64 11.14
C GLU A 654 -18.09 -21.45 11.73
N TYR A 655 -17.41 -20.34 12.06
CA TYR A 655 -18.07 -19.13 12.55
C TYR A 655 -18.99 -18.53 11.49
N MET A 656 -18.51 -18.43 10.24
CA MET A 656 -19.25 -17.82 9.14
C MET A 656 -20.48 -18.66 8.74
N LEU A 657 -20.33 -19.97 8.64
CA LEU A 657 -21.38 -20.86 8.15
C LEU A 657 -22.35 -21.33 9.24
N GLY A 658 -21.94 -21.30 10.51
CA GLY A 658 -22.74 -21.74 11.65
C GLY A 658 -23.28 -23.16 11.44
N ASP A 659 -24.61 -23.33 11.56
CA ASP A 659 -25.29 -24.62 11.41
C ASP A 659 -25.08 -25.31 10.04
N LYS A 660 -24.62 -24.57 9.02
CA LYS A 660 -24.34 -25.10 7.67
C LYS A 660 -22.90 -25.57 7.48
N TYR A 661 -22.04 -25.39 8.49
CA TYR A 661 -20.61 -25.66 8.37
C TYR A 661 -20.31 -27.09 7.91
N GLU A 662 -20.79 -28.09 8.65
CA GLU A 662 -20.53 -29.51 8.35
C GLU A 662 -21.02 -29.89 6.93
N GLU A 663 -22.24 -29.46 6.57
CA GLU A 663 -22.81 -29.73 5.25
C GLU A 663 -21.97 -29.10 4.13
N ALA A 664 -21.51 -27.86 4.32
CA ALA A 664 -20.69 -27.15 3.35
C ALA A 664 -19.28 -27.75 3.23
N MET A 665 -18.68 -28.19 4.36
CA MET A 665 -17.36 -28.84 4.35
C MET A 665 -17.43 -30.20 3.66
N GLU A 666 -18.42 -31.04 3.99
CA GLU A 666 -18.66 -32.32 3.31
C GLU A 666 -18.91 -32.13 1.80
N ALA A 667 -19.76 -31.18 1.41
CA ALA A 667 -20.05 -30.90 0.00
C ALA A 667 -18.81 -30.47 -0.81
N SER A 668 -17.89 -29.76 -0.16
CA SER A 668 -16.63 -29.31 -0.74
C SER A 668 -15.51 -30.35 -0.70
N ASP A 669 -15.74 -31.52 -0.09
CA ASP A 669 -14.69 -32.49 0.23
C ASP A 669 -13.53 -31.79 0.97
N TRP A 670 -13.88 -31.03 2.01
CA TRP A 670 -12.96 -30.29 2.89
C TRP A 670 -11.99 -29.38 2.12
N GLY A 671 -12.49 -28.69 1.09
CA GLY A 671 -11.71 -27.76 0.26
C GLY A 671 -11.05 -28.38 -0.98
N LYS A 672 -11.32 -29.64 -1.31
CA LYS A 672 -10.90 -30.25 -2.60
C LYS A 672 -11.79 -29.84 -3.77
N ASN A 673 -13.01 -29.38 -3.49
CA ASN A 673 -13.97 -28.84 -4.44
C ASN A 673 -14.58 -27.52 -3.92
N PRO A 674 -13.82 -26.40 -3.94
CA PRO A 674 -14.30 -25.11 -3.41
C PRO A 674 -15.59 -24.60 -4.06
N SER A 675 -15.84 -24.98 -5.32
CA SER A 675 -17.05 -24.56 -6.05
C SER A 675 -18.35 -24.97 -5.37
N ALA A 676 -18.34 -26.03 -4.54
CA ALA A 676 -19.49 -26.49 -3.79
C ALA A 676 -19.98 -25.49 -2.73
N TRP A 677 -19.10 -24.64 -2.21
CA TRP A 677 -19.46 -23.61 -1.23
C TRP A 677 -20.46 -22.57 -1.76
N ALA A 678 -20.61 -22.45 -3.10
CA ALA A 678 -21.57 -21.56 -3.74
C ALA A 678 -23.04 -21.89 -3.40
N ALA A 679 -23.33 -23.11 -2.93
CA ALA A 679 -24.66 -23.45 -2.43
C ALA A 679 -24.96 -22.84 -1.05
N TYR A 680 -23.93 -22.42 -0.32
CA TYR A 680 -24.00 -21.99 1.08
C TYR A 680 -23.72 -20.50 1.27
N VAL A 681 -22.96 -19.89 0.36
CA VAL A 681 -22.53 -18.48 0.40
C VAL A 681 -23.16 -17.70 -0.76
N GLN A 682 -23.73 -16.54 -0.47
CA GLN A 682 -24.34 -15.66 -1.47
C GLN A 682 -23.41 -14.47 -1.78
N PRO A 683 -23.48 -13.89 -3.00
CA PRO A 683 -22.78 -12.65 -3.28
C PRO A 683 -23.56 -11.43 -2.78
N GLY A 684 -22.85 -10.34 -2.50
CA GLY A 684 -23.38 -9.03 -2.16
C GLY A 684 -23.70 -8.85 -0.68
N GLU A 685 -24.15 -7.65 -0.32
CA GLU A 685 -24.37 -7.23 1.06
C GLU A 685 -25.54 -7.96 1.76
N GLU A 686 -26.39 -8.64 0.98
CA GLU A 686 -27.50 -9.41 1.53
C GLU A 686 -27.09 -10.78 2.07
N ASP A 687 -25.86 -11.22 1.78
CA ASP A 687 -25.30 -12.48 2.26
C ASP A 687 -25.30 -12.53 3.80
N PRO A 688 -25.83 -13.60 4.41
CA PRO A 688 -25.85 -13.73 5.87
C PRO A 688 -24.47 -13.64 6.53
N ILE A 689 -23.41 -14.11 5.86
CA ILE A 689 -22.04 -13.99 6.36
C ILE A 689 -21.63 -12.53 6.42
N HIS A 690 -21.89 -11.76 5.34
CA HIS A 690 -21.60 -10.32 5.34
C HIS A 690 -22.30 -9.60 6.50
N LYS A 691 -23.60 -9.84 6.70
CA LYS A 691 -24.36 -9.22 7.79
C LYS A 691 -23.83 -9.59 9.17
N LEU A 692 -23.38 -10.83 9.36
CA LEU A 692 -22.74 -11.26 10.59
C LEU A 692 -21.41 -10.53 10.80
N MET A 693 -20.52 -10.58 9.81
CA MET A 693 -19.17 -10.04 9.88
C MET A 693 -19.15 -8.51 9.96
N ALA A 694 -20.15 -7.84 9.37
CA ALA A 694 -20.27 -6.39 9.41
C ALA A 694 -20.43 -5.84 10.84
N GLU A 695 -20.98 -6.64 11.77
CA GLU A 695 -21.23 -6.22 13.15
C GLU A 695 -20.37 -6.98 14.16
N LYS A 696 -19.98 -8.22 13.85
CA LYS A 696 -19.37 -9.16 14.80
C LYS A 696 -18.07 -9.77 14.25
N PRO A 697 -16.99 -8.97 14.16
CA PRO A 697 -15.68 -9.49 13.77
C PRO A 697 -15.14 -10.49 14.80
N VAL A 698 -14.33 -11.43 14.32
CA VAL A 698 -13.55 -12.37 15.14
C VAL A 698 -12.06 -12.09 14.97
N SER A 699 -11.24 -12.65 15.85
CA SER A 699 -9.83 -12.28 15.93
C SER A 699 -8.86 -13.46 15.84
N THR A 700 -7.97 -13.42 14.86
CA THR A 700 -6.72 -14.22 14.81
C THR A 700 -5.48 -13.36 15.13
N GLY A 701 -5.66 -12.07 15.37
CA GLY A 701 -4.62 -11.08 15.62
C GLY A 701 -4.33 -10.84 17.11
N PRO A 702 -3.43 -9.89 17.42
CA PRO A 702 -3.03 -9.56 18.78
C PRO A 702 -4.14 -8.93 19.63
N TYR A 703 -5.16 -8.33 19.02
CA TYR A 703 -6.31 -7.75 19.72
C TYR A 703 -7.62 -8.30 19.18
N TYR A 704 -8.71 -8.22 19.95
CA TYR A 704 -10.06 -8.44 19.47
C TYR A 704 -10.93 -7.20 19.74
N VAL A 705 -11.99 -7.01 18.94
CA VAL A 705 -12.99 -5.96 19.20
C VAL A 705 -13.82 -6.37 20.42
N LYS A 706 -13.65 -5.67 21.54
CA LYS A 706 -14.37 -5.94 22.79
C LYS A 706 -15.79 -5.40 22.76
N GLU A 707 -15.90 -4.14 22.38
CA GLU A 707 -17.15 -3.40 22.28
C GLU A 707 -16.95 -2.14 21.45
N TYR A 708 -18.06 -1.60 20.97
CA TYR A 708 -18.06 -0.36 20.22
C TYR A 708 -19.41 0.33 20.29
N VAL A 709 -19.42 1.63 19.98
CA VAL A 709 -20.61 2.42 19.70
C VAL A 709 -20.33 3.16 18.40
N GLU A 710 -21.16 2.90 17.39
CA GLU A 710 -21.06 3.50 16.06
C GLU A 710 -20.91 5.02 16.11
N ASP A 711 -19.99 5.55 15.30
CA ASP A 711 -19.61 6.96 15.25
C ASP A 711 -19.15 7.59 16.59
N SER A 712 -18.88 6.77 17.61
CA SER A 712 -18.46 7.25 18.93
C SER A 712 -17.13 6.65 19.38
N TYR A 713 -17.04 5.32 19.54
CA TYR A 713 -15.80 4.69 19.98
C TYR A 713 -15.70 3.21 19.61
N ILE A 714 -14.47 2.70 19.56
CA ILE A 714 -14.16 1.26 19.45
C ILE A 714 -13.14 0.91 20.53
N VAL A 715 -13.39 -0.16 21.30
CA VAL A 715 -12.47 -0.71 22.28
C VAL A 715 -11.93 -2.04 21.78
N LEU A 716 -10.61 -2.12 21.67
CA LEU A 716 -9.90 -3.37 21.44
C LEU A 716 -9.27 -3.86 22.74
N GLU A 717 -9.33 -5.15 23.01
CA GLU A 717 -8.62 -5.79 24.12
C GLU A 717 -7.64 -6.84 23.61
N LEU A 718 -6.57 -7.06 24.37
CA LEU A 718 -5.55 -8.03 24.01
C LEU A 718 -6.16 -9.43 23.87
N ASN A 719 -5.85 -10.10 22.77
CA ASN A 719 -6.35 -11.44 22.49
C ASN A 719 -5.55 -12.49 23.27
N PRO A 720 -6.14 -13.14 24.30
CA PRO A 720 -5.43 -14.13 25.11
C PRO A 720 -5.06 -15.39 24.30
N TYR A 721 -5.65 -15.57 23.11
CA TYR A 721 -5.42 -16.71 22.24
C TYR A 721 -4.50 -16.40 21.04
N TYR A 722 -3.81 -15.26 21.04
CA TYR A 722 -2.94 -14.89 19.94
C TYR A 722 -1.77 -15.87 19.78
N TRP A 723 -1.64 -16.47 18.59
CA TRP A 723 -0.67 -17.53 18.30
C TRP A 723 0.79 -17.10 18.44
N ASN A 724 1.10 -15.80 18.36
CA ASN A 724 2.46 -15.26 18.53
C ASN A 724 2.66 -14.55 19.88
N ALA A 725 1.94 -14.97 20.92
CA ALA A 725 2.05 -14.37 22.25
C ALA A 725 3.44 -14.51 22.89
N THR A 726 4.28 -15.44 22.43
CA THR A 726 5.69 -15.55 22.86
C THR A 726 6.48 -14.28 22.58
N LEU A 727 6.11 -13.54 21.53
CA LEU A 727 6.68 -12.22 21.22
C LEU A 727 6.51 -11.23 22.38
N TRP A 728 5.42 -11.33 23.14
CA TRP A 728 5.15 -10.45 24.27
C TRP A 728 6.03 -10.79 25.49
N GLU A 729 6.40 -12.06 25.66
CA GLU A 729 7.38 -12.45 26.68
C GLU A 729 8.75 -11.84 26.34
N GLU A 730 9.16 -11.92 25.08
CA GLU A 730 10.45 -11.39 24.62
C GLU A 730 10.53 -9.85 24.74
N LEU A 731 9.45 -9.16 24.37
CA LEU A 731 9.42 -7.70 24.35
C LEU A 731 9.12 -7.07 25.72
N TYR A 732 8.25 -7.70 26.51
CA TYR A 732 7.67 -7.11 27.72
C TYR A 732 7.74 -8.01 28.95
N GLY A 733 8.18 -9.27 28.82
CA GLY A 733 8.11 -10.26 29.91
C GLY A 733 6.68 -10.69 30.25
N TYR A 734 5.72 -10.47 29.34
CA TYR A 734 4.31 -10.78 29.53
C TYR A 734 3.97 -12.17 28.96
N LYS A 735 3.20 -12.96 29.72
CA LYS A 735 2.56 -14.19 29.24
C LYS A 735 1.05 -14.07 29.47
N PRO A 736 0.23 -14.22 28.42
CA PRO A 736 -1.23 -14.18 28.55
C PRO A 736 -1.80 -15.36 29.34
#